data_AF-A0A2V5TF43-F1
#
_entry.id   AF-A0A2V5TF43-F1
#
_cell.length_a   1.000
_cell.length_b   1.000
_cell.length_c   1.000
_cell.angle_alpha   90.00
_cell.angle_beta   90.00
_cell.angle_gamma   90.00
#
_symmetry.space_group_name_H-M   'P 1'
#
loop_
_entity.id
_entity.type
_entity.pdbx_description
1 polymer ?
#
loop_
_entity_poly.entity_id
_entity_poly.type
_entity_poly.pdbx_seq_one_letter_code
_entity_poly.pdbx_strand_id
1 'polypeptide(L)'
;MAHCAEFSDAHSRRCANNSNQHWSHWNSDMATLHDEIDNWLAADLHAQLSEKERHELHTHLVECPTCRKLYQENKIMNQILEEKFTQEKPDAAFEQRMVARFHDRIPEPSGGISKLIVDLMRLRAIQITAVAAVLLALMQVGRLITREQPSFKEPAATAGYAAVDKLETRNKQVAATNAPPSFGALGKSDSRRADEATTFATGSTAPQNVPVPAAKSSAQPEKKVPSAEIERMIVPGSNESVAEGYATSPETATASTSVNRKLIRNAEVELEITRFDDAIQKITALTNEEHGYVATTSSEKQANGKLKGQVVVKVLPENLDRFLQKIRGLGELKNQTLGTEDVTKAYFDTESRLKNARVMEQRLIDMLKKKSDDINDLLQVEKELGRVREQIEQMQGELKYWDSQVQFATVTIQLSEKDMEEPAAFLLKERAQLALYAPDVEKIYNDIKSLASPKTQIKNAQLDRDNTGRVSARVSMLIAPEESDAQIAHVKAMGRVQNFQVQMERVAQGGSGMSENARTKRDKVELNMTISREEQEQAFQETSLRIRTSAVDGKAKELRNLAEKQSGRIRSSTFSRDPDGREFANVSLRVPMKNYNALMQSLGALGKVENVSVQRQDRTGAQFDEANAPADMSIQVYSQGNIVSSETGLIATLRNTLGQGAAALTWSLRMIGVALAFLAPWAIALAAIIWVVRRVVHAGAGRGD
;
A
#
# COMPACT_ATOMS: atom_id res chain seq x y z
N MET A 1 -7.55 -59.56 11.30
CA MET A 1 -6.51 -59.85 12.30
C MET A 1 -5.19 -59.43 11.69
N ALA A 2 -4.77 -58.20 11.98
CA ALA A 2 -3.61 -57.87 12.84
C ALA A 2 -2.28 -58.00 12.04
N HIS A 3 -1.38 -57.03 11.98
CA HIS A 3 -1.15 -55.82 12.77
C HIS A 3 -0.32 -54.82 11.93
N CYS A 4 -0.69 -53.54 11.97
CA CYS A 4 0.25 -52.44 11.77
C CYS A 4 1.08 -52.28 13.04
N ALA A 5 2.38 -52.15 12.90
CA ALA A 5 3.29 -51.66 13.92
C ALA A 5 4.22 -50.60 13.29
N GLU A 6 4.32 -49.48 14.01
CA GLU A 6 5.49 -48.60 14.12
C GLU A 6 5.89 -47.75 12.90
N PHE A 7 5.52 -46.48 12.96
CA PHE A 7 6.25 -45.36 12.35
C PHE A 7 6.76 -44.46 13.48
N SER A 8 8.07 -44.48 13.73
CA SER A 8 8.81 -43.32 14.27
C SER A 8 10.21 -43.27 13.67
N ASP A 9 10.66 -42.04 13.46
CA ASP A 9 12.04 -41.57 13.39
C ASP A 9 12.85 -41.70 12.09
N ALA A 10 12.68 -40.66 11.27
CA ALA A 10 13.70 -39.65 10.99
C ALA A 10 15.14 -40.13 10.67
N HIS A 11 15.37 -40.37 9.38
CA HIS A 11 16.70 -40.33 8.78
C HIS A 11 17.15 -38.87 8.56
N SER A 12 18.17 -38.42 9.29
CA SER A 12 19.10 -37.42 8.75
C SER A 12 20.55 -37.81 9.07
N ARG A 13 21.19 -38.47 8.11
CA ARG A 13 22.65 -38.54 8.01
C ARG A 13 23.07 -38.09 6.61
N ARG A 14 23.97 -37.09 6.61
CA ARG A 14 24.71 -36.58 5.46
C ARG A 14 25.40 -37.69 4.68
N CYS A 15 25.47 -37.55 3.36
CA CYS A 15 26.64 -37.95 2.58
C CYS A 15 26.92 -36.93 1.49
N ALA A 16 28.13 -36.39 1.53
CA ALA A 16 28.77 -35.67 0.43
C ALA A 16 29.48 -36.68 -0.48
N ASN A 17 29.49 -36.44 -1.81
CA ASN A 17 30.69 -36.61 -2.64
C ASN A 17 30.51 -36.09 -4.08
N ASN A 18 31.18 -34.97 -4.35
CA ASN A 18 32.13 -34.68 -5.43
C ASN A 18 32.03 -35.40 -6.80
N SER A 19 31.60 -34.67 -7.84
CA SER A 19 32.22 -34.69 -9.19
C SER A 19 31.68 -33.57 -10.10
N ASN A 20 32.60 -32.91 -10.82
CA ASN A 20 32.45 -32.02 -11.99
C ASN A 20 32.26 -30.50 -11.77
N GLN A 21 33.41 -29.82 -11.83
CA GLN A 21 33.67 -28.37 -11.81
C GLN A 21 33.28 -27.62 -13.11
N HIS A 22 32.11 -27.87 -13.70
CA HIS A 22 31.72 -27.10 -14.91
C HIS A 22 30.27 -26.61 -14.95
N TRP A 23 29.58 -26.56 -13.80
CA TRP A 23 28.12 -26.32 -13.73
C TRP A 23 27.73 -25.26 -12.68
N SER A 24 28.66 -24.42 -12.23
CA SER A 24 28.42 -23.53 -11.09
C SER A 24 27.60 -22.27 -11.40
N HIS A 25 27.29 -21.97 -12.66
CA HIS A 25 26.56 -20.74 -13.01
C HIS A 25 25.05 -20.94 -13.24
N TRP A 26 24.60 -22.18 -13.43
CA TRP A 26 23.17 -22.51 -13.67
C TRP A 26 22.42 -22.91 -12.39
N ASN A 27 23.15 -23.20 -11.31
CA ASN A 27 22.56 -23.71 -10.06
C ASN A 27 22.04 -22.62 -9.12
N SER A 28 22.42 -21.34 -9.29
CA SER A 28 21.93 -20.27 -8.42
C SER A 28 20.48 -19.90 -8.72
N ASP A 29 20.12 -19.79 -10.00
CA ASP A 29 18.76 -19.41 -10.43
C ASP A 29 17.76 -20.57 -10.29
N MET A 30 18.25 -21.83 -10.34
CA MET A 30 17.42 -23.02 -10.10
C MET A 30 17.20 -23.33 -8.62
N ALA A 31 18.09 -22.90 -7.73
CA ALA A 31 17.88 -23.00 -6.28
C ALA A 31 16.78 -22.02 -5.81
N THR A 32 16.76 -20.80 -6.36
CA THR A 32 15.72 -19.80 -6.06
C THR A 32 14.32 -20.23 -6.49
N LEU A 33 14.21 -21.01 -7.57
CA LEU A 33 12.91 -21.43 -8.09
C LEU A 33 12.28 -22.58 -7.29
N HIS A 34 13.08 -23.45 -6.64
CA HIS A 34 12.56 -24.46 -5.71
C HIS A 34 12.17 -23.86 -4.36
N ASP A 35 12.94 -22.92 -3.85
CA ASP A 35 12.68 -22.28 -2.55
C ASP A 35 11.46 -21.34 -2.60
N GLU A 36 11.12 -20.80 -3.79
CA GLU A 36 9.99 -19.89 -3.99
C GLU A 36 8.94 -20.42 -4.98
N ILE A 37 8.88 -21.73 -5.23
CA ILE A 37 7.99 -22.31 -6.25
C ILE A 37 6.53 -21.86 -6.07
N ASP A 38 6.03 -21.78 -4.83
CA ASP A 38 4.67 -21.35 -4.54
C ASP A 38 4.37 -19.92 -5.02
N ASN A 39 5.34 -19.00 -4.88
CA ASN A 39 5.20 -17.61 -5.34
C ASN A 39 5.16 -17.54 -6.87
N TRP A 40 5.99 -18.33 -7.54
CA TRP A 40 6.04 -18.40 -9.00
C TRP A 40 4.75 -19.00 -9.58
N LEU A 41 4.21 -20.06 -8.97
CA LEU A 41 2.95 -20.67 -9.41
C LEU A 41 1.76 -19.71 -9.20
N ALA A 42 1.72 -18.99 -8.08
CA ALA A 42 0.70 -17.97 -7.81
C ALA A 42 0.79 -16.80 -8.79
N ALA A 43 2.01 -16.33 -9.10
CA ALA A 43 2.24 -15.26 -10.07
C ALA A 43 1.84 -15.67 -11.50
N ASP A 44 2.05 -16.93 -11.91
CA ASP A 44 1.60 -17.46 -13.20
C ASP A 44 0.07 -17.49 -13.30
N LEU A 45 -0.61 -17.98 -12.26
CA LEU A 45 -2.07 -18.04 -12.17
C LEU A 45 -2.73 -16.66 -12.29
N HIS A 46 -2.09 -15.61 -11.76
CA HIS A 46 -2.59 -14.23 -11.82
C HIS A 46 -2.01 -13.41 -12.99
N ALA A 47 -1.32 -14.05 -13.94
CA ALA A 47 -0.69 -13.40 -15.10
C ALA A 47 0.28 -12.26 -14.73
N GLN A 48 0.99 -12.39 -13.61
CA GLN A 48 1.95 -11.41 -13.07
C GLN A 48 3.40 -11.67 -13.50
N LEU A 49 3.69 -12.82 -14.12
CA LEU A 49 5.01 -13.16 -14.63
C LEU A 49 5.28 -12.53 -16.00
N SER A 50 6.50 -12.02 -16.19
CA SER A 50 6.99 -11.60 -17.51
C SER A 50 7.08 -12.79 -18.48
N GLU A 51 7.17 -12.52 -19.79
CA GLU A 51 7.26 -13.56 -20.81
C GLU A 51 8.51 -14.46 -20.64
N LYS A 52 9.62 -13.88 -20.18
CA LYS A 52 10.86 -14.61 -19.88
C LYS A 52 10.71 -15.54 -18.67
N GLU A 53 10.15 -15.03 -17.58
CA GLU A 53 9.92 -15.81 -16.34
C GLU A 53 8.92 -16.94 -16.55
N ARG A 54 7.87 -16.71 -17.34
CA ARG A 54 6.92 -17.78 -17.72
C ARG A 54 7.60 -18.90 -18.49
N HIS A 55 8.52 -18.58 -19.39
CA HIS A 55 9.27 -19.56 -20.16
C HIS A 55 10.22 -20.39 -19.26
N GLU A 56 10.87 -19.75 -18.30
CA GLU A 56 11.74 -20.41 -17.31
C GLU A 56 10.94 -21.35 -16.40
N LEU A 57 9.79 -20.90 -15.88
CA LEU A 57 8.88 -21.73 -15.08
C LEU A 57 8.35 -22.93 -15.89
N HIS A 58 7.92 -22.72 -17.13
CA HIS A 58 7.40 -23.80 -17.97
C HIS A 58 8.47 -24.84 -18.30
N THR A 59 9.69 -24.39 -18.59
CA THR A 59 10.83 -25.29 -18.80
C THR A 59 11.08 -26.13 -17.55
N HIS A 60 11.05 -25.51 -16.36
CA HIS A 60 11.23 -26.22 -15.10
C HIS A 60 10.11 -27.24 -14.80
N LEU A 61 8.84 -26.93 -15.08
CA LEU A 61 7.71 -27.86 -14.89
C LEU A 61 7.78 -29.10 -15.81
N VAL A 62 8.48 -28.99 -16.94
CA VAL A 62 8.78 -30.14 -17.81
C VAL A 62 9.85 -31.03 -17.20
N GLU A 63 10.83 -30.46 -16.51
CA GLU A 63 11.97 -31.17 -15.92
C GLU A 63 11.68 -31.74 -14.52
N CYS A 64 10.82 -31.10 -13.71
CA CYS A 64 10.52 -31.52 -12.33
C CYS A 64 9.09 -32.08 -12.16
N PRO A 65 8.92 -33.39 -11.92
CA PRO A 65 7.59 -33.99 -11.75
C PRO A 65 6.88 -33.55 -10.45
N THR A 66 7.63 -33.21 -9.40
CA THR A 66 7.07 -32.76 -8.11
C THR A 66 6.42 -31.39 -8.25
N CYS A 67 7.12 -30.42 -8.85
CA CYS A 67 6.59 -29.07 -9.10
C CYS A 67 5.40 -29.11 -10.07
N ARG A 68 5.41 -30.02 -11.05
CA ARG A 68 4.26 -30.23 -11.95
C ARG A 68 3.01 -30.67 -11.21
N LYS A 69 3.14 -31.60 -10.25
CA LYS A 69 2.01 -32.05 -9.44
C LYS A 69 1.45 -30.90 -8.60
N LEU A 70 2.32 -30.14 -7.95
CA LEU A 70 1.97 -28.97 -7.14
C LEU A 70 1.23 -27.89 -7.97
N TYR A 71 1.68 -27.65 -9.21
CA TYR A 71 1.02 -26.72 -10.13
C TYR A 71 -0.41 -27.17 -10.49
N GLN A 72 -0.59 -28.47 -10.76
CA GLN A 72 -1.92 -29.02 -11.07
C GLN A 72 -2.86 -28.92 -9.86
N GLU A 73 -2.36 -29.21 -8.66
CA GLU A 73 -3.14 -29.07 -7.41
C GLU A 73 -3.57 -27.61 -7.19
N ASN A 74 -2.66 -26.64 -7.35
CA ASN A 74 -2.97 -25.21 -7.24
C ASN A 74 -3.99 -24.74 -8.29
N LYS A 75 -3.89 -25.24 -9.52
CA LYS A 75 -4.84 -24.92 -10.58
C LYS A 75 -6.23 -25.45 -10.28
N ILE A 76 -6.33 -26.69 -9.81
CA ILE A 76 -7.61 -27.31 -9.42
C ILE A 76 -8.22 -26.57 -8.22
N MET A 77 -7.42 -26.21 -7.21
CA MET A 77 -7.89 -25.45 -6.06
C MET A 77 -8.45 -24.08 -6.45
N ASN A 78 -7.76 -23.33 -7.32
CA ASN A 78 -8.27 -22.05 -7.81
C ASN A 78 -9.54 -22.23 -8.65
N GLN A 79 -9.62 -23.26 -9.49
CA GLN A 79 -10.83 -23.56 -10.25
C GLN A 79 -12.02 -23.87 -9.35
N ILE A 80 -11.81 -24.65 -8.28
CA ILE A 80 -12.85 -24.93 -7.28
C ILE A 80 -13.28 -23.65 -6.55
N LEU A 81 -12.33 -22.78 -6.18
CA LEU A 81 -12.63 -21.49 -5.56
C LEU A 81 -13.44 -20.59 -6.50
N GLU A 82 -13.05 -20.46 -7.77
CA GLU A 82 -13.80 -19.69 -8.76
C GLU A 82 -15.21 -20.26 -9.00
N GLU A 83 -15.35 -21.58 -9.06
CA GLU A 83 -16.65 -22.24 -9.19
C GLU A 83 -17.54 -22.03 -7.94
N LYS A 84 -16.94 -21.99 -6.75
CA LYS A 84 -17.65 -21.66 -5.49
C LYS A 84 -18.09 -20.20 -5.46
N PHE A 85 -17.22 -19.26 -5.83
CA PHE A 85 -17.52 -17.82 -5.82
C PHE A 85 -18.46 -17.39 -6.95
N THR A 86 -18.50 -18.10 -8.08
CA THR A 86 -19.47 -17.83 -9.15
C THR A 86 -20.90 -18.27 -8.78
N GLN A 87 -21.05 -19.21 -7.84
CA GLN A 87 -22.36 -19.58 -7.27
C GLN A 87 -22.85 -18.57 -6.21
N GLU A 88 -21.95 -17.80 -5.62
CA GLU A 88 -22.24 -16.74 -4.65
C GLU A 88 -22.24 -15.37 -5.32
N LYS A 89 -23.14 -15.15 -6.29
CA LYS A 89 -23.38 -13.78 -6.79
C LYS A 89 -23.93 -12.93 -5.65
N PRO A 90 -23.36 -11.72 -5.42
CA PRO A 90 -23.84 -10.85 -4.36
C PRO A 90 -25.30 -10.45 -4.60
N ASP A 91 -26.08 -10.42 -3.51
CA ASP A 91 -27.44 -9.88 -3.50
C ASP A 91 -27.45 -8.47 -4.12
N ALA A 92 -28.43 -8.17 -4.97
CA ALA A 92 -28.57 -6.87 -5.63
C ALA A 92 -28.57 -5.70 -4.63
N ALA A 93 -28.99 -5.94 -3.37
CA ALA A 93 -28.90 -4.94 -2.31
C ALA A 93 -27.46 -4.66 -1.85
N PHE A 94 -26.54 -5.62 -1.94
CA PHE A 94 -25.12 -5.41 -1.65
C PHE A 94 -24.43 -4.57 -2.73
N GLU A 95 -24.71 -4.85 -4.00
CA GLU A 95 -24.21 -4.02 -5.11
C GLU A 95 -24.70 -2.59 -5.00
N GLN A 96 -25.98 -2.38 -4.69
CA GLN A 96 -26.53 -1.04 -4.45
C GLN A 96 -25.86 -0.31 -3.28
N ARG A 97 -25.53 -1.00 -2.18
CA ARG A 97 -24.79 -0.41 -1.06
C ARG A 97 -23.34 -0.06 -1.42
N MET A 98 -22.69 -0.89 -2.24
CA MET A 98 -21.32 -0.64 -2.69
C MET A 98 -21.26 0.54 -3.67
N VAL A 99 -22.20 0.62 -4.62
CA VAL A 99 -22.32 1.74 -5.56
C VAL A 99 -22.70 3.03 -4.83
N ALA A 100 -23.61 2.98 -3.84
CA ALA A 100 -23.97 4.14 -3.02
C ALA A 100 -22.76 4.69 -2.24
N ARG A 101 -21.96 3.83 -1.61
CA ARG A 101 -20.72 4.25 -0.94
C ARG A 101 -19.67 4.83 -1.88
N PHE A 102 -19.67 4.41 -3.14
CA PHE A 102 -18.77 4.97 -4.15
C PHE A 102 -19.25 6.33 -4.64
N HIS A 103 -20.57 6.52 -4.74
CA HIS A 103 -21.20 7.79 -5.07
C HIS A 103 -21.00 8.83 -3.96
N ASP A 104 -21.11 8.41 -2.69
CA ASP A 104 -20.94 9.27 -1.51
C ASP A 104 -19.49 9.71 -1.25
N ARG A 105 -18.50 9.13 -1.95
CA ARG A 105 -17.07 9.53 -1.87
C ARG A 105 -16.64 10.51 -2.96
N ILE A 106 -17.54 10.87 -3.88
CA ILE A 106 -17.30 11.95 -4.84
C ILE A 106 -17.92 13.22 -4.23
N PRO A 107 -17.13 14.25 -3.88
CA PRO A 107 -17.71 15.48 -3.36
C PRO A 107 -18.60 16.11 -4.44
N GLU A 108 -19.86 16.38 -4.09
CA GLU A 108 -20.77 17.12 -4.98
C GLU A 108 -20.17 18.50 -5.30
N PRO A 109 -20.02 18.87 -6.59
CA PRO A 109 -19.75 20.23 -6.95
C PRO A 109 -21.04 21.05 -6.79
N SER A 110 -21.04 21.90 -5.78
CA SER A 110 -22.02 22.98 -5.64
C SER A 110 -22.11 23.85 -6.90
N GLY A 111 -23.33 24.11 -7.35
CA GLY A 111 -23.67 25.33 -8.10
C GLY A 111 -23.63 25.21 -9.62
N GLY A 112 -24.78 25.48 -10.26
CA GLY A 112 -25.02 25.19 -11.67
C GLY A 112 -24.23 26.05 -12.66
N ILE A 113 -23.50 25.36 -13.55
CA ILE A 113 -23.31 25.68 -14.98
C ILE A 113 -23.16 24.36 -15.78
N SER A 114 -22.73 23.27 -15.13
CA SER A 114 -22.43 21.97 -15.78
C SER A 114 -23.62 21.25 -16.42
N LYS A 115 -24.85 21.42 -15.91
CA LYS A 115 -26.06 20.79 -16.48
C LYS A 115 -26.40 21.30 -17.88
N LEU A 116 -26.12 22.58 -18.15
CA LEU A 116 -26.34 23.21 -19.47
C LEU A 116 -25.34 22.74 -20.53
N ILE A 117 -24.11 22.37 -20.14
CA ILE A 117 -23.06 21.95 -21.07
C ILE A 117 -23.26 20.50 -21.51
N VAL A 118 -23.76 19.64 -20.62
CA VAL A 118 -24.03 18.23 -20.93
C VAL A 118 -25.25 18.07 -21.84
N ASP A 119 -26.30 18.88 -21.65
CA ASP A 119 -27.45 18.89 -22.56
C ASP A 119 -27.12 19.50 -23.94
N LEU A 120 -26.18 20.45 -24.02
CA LEU A 120 -25.76 21.05 -25.30
C LEU A 120 -24.92 20.09 -26.16
N MET A 121 -24.18 19.16 -25.55
CA MET A 121 -23.41 18.14 -26.30
C MET A 121 -24.30 17.04 -26.89
N ARG A 122 -25.42 16.68 -26.25
CA ARG A 122 -26.36 15.67 -26.79
C ARG A 122 -27.11 16.14 -28.04
N LEU A 123 -27.29 17.45 -28.22
CA LEU A 123 -27.97 18.02 -29.39
C LEU A 123 -27.11 18.06 -30.66
N ARG A 124 -25.77 18.02 -30.57
CA ARG A 124 -24.88 18.07 -31.76
C ARG A 124 -24.53 16.72 -32.35
N ALA A 125 -24.70 15.61 -31.63
CA ALA A 125 -24.40 14.28 -32.15
C ALA A 125 -25.41 13.78 -33.21
N ILE A 126 -26.66 14.25 -33.15
CA ILE A 126 -27.73 13.83 -34.08
C ILE A 126 -27.66 14.58 -35.41
N GLN A 127 -27.05 15.77 -35.44
CA GLN A 127 -26.93 16.57 -36.67
C GLN A 127 -25.71 16.22 -37.53
N ILE A 128 -24.65 15.63 -36.96
CA ILE A 128 -23.40 15.34 -37.68
C ILE A 128 -23.49 14.03 -38.49
N THR A 129 -24.28 13.06 -38.05
CA THR A 129 -24.48 11.79 -38.77
C THR A 129 -25.33 11.96 -40.04
N ALA A 130 -26.30 12.87 -40.05
CA ALA A 130 -27.11 13.17 -41.23
C ALA A 130 -26.29 13.87 -42.34
N VAL A 131 -25.35 14.74 -41.98
CA VAL A 131 -24.51 15.46 -42.96
C VAL A 131 -23.44 14.55 -43.58
N ALA A 132 -22.88 13.61 -42.81
CA ALA A 132 -21.92 12.64 -43.32
C ALA A 132 -22.54 11.65 -44.34
N ALA A 133 -23.79 11.25 -44.12
CA ALA A 133 -24.51 10.37 -45.05
C ALA A 133 -24.83 11.06 -46.39
N VAL A 134 -25.19 12.36 -46.37
CA VAL A 134 -25.45 13.15 -47.59
C VAL A 134 -24.15 13.42 -48.37
N LEU A 135 -23.02 13.65 -47.68
CA LEU A 135 -21.72 13.83 -48.34
C LEU A 135 -21.20 12.54 -48.98
N LEU A 136 -21.43 11.37 -48.36
CA LEU A 136 -21.07 10.08 -48.95
C LEU A 136 -21.93 9.73 -50.17
N ALA A 137 -23.22 10.08 -50.16
CA ALA A 137 -24.10 9.92 -51.32
C ALA A 137 -23.67 10.81 -52.50
N LEU A 138 -23.26 12.06 -52.24
CA LEU A 138 -22.74 12.97 -53.27
C LEU A 138 -21.36 12.50 -53.83
N MET A 139 -20.53 11.87 -53.00
CA MET A 139 -19.23 11.34 -53.42
C MET A 139 -19.35 10.11 -54.32
N GLN A 140 -20.37 9.26 -54.13
CA GLN A 140 -20.66 8.12 -55.01
C GLN A 140 -21.24 8.55 -56.38
N VAL A 141 -22.00 9.65 -56.44
CA VAL A 141 -22.49 10.21 -57.71
C VAL A 141 -21.35 10.86 -58.50
N GLY A 142 -20.36 11.47 -57.84
CA GLY A 142 -19.16 12.00 -58.50
C GLY A 142 -18.28 10.91 -59.14
N ARG A 143 -18.25 9.72 -58.55
CA ARG A 143 -17.43 8.57 -59.01
C ARG A 143 -18.03 7.81 -60.20
N LEU A 144 -19.31 8.05 -60.53
CA LEU A 144 -19.98 7.53 -61.72
C LEU A 144 -19.82 8.44 -62.95
N ILE A 145 -19.40 9.70 -62.76
CA ILE A 145 -19.22 10.70 -63.82
C ILE A 145 -17.75 10.77 -64.29
N THR A 146 -16.79 10.38 -63.44
CA THR A 146 -15.36 10.35 -63.76
C THR A 146 -14.90 8.93 -64.06
N ARG A 147 -14.98 8.56 -65.33
CA ARG A 147 -14.52 7.28 -65.86
C ARG A 147 -12.98 7.27 -65.96
N GLU A 148 -12.29 6.88 -64.89
CA GLU A 148 -10.85 6.58 -64.92
C GLU A 148 -10.59 5.18 -64.37
N GLN A 149 -9.82 4.39 -65.12
CA GLN A 149 -9.47 3.01 -64.80
C GLN A 149 -8.20 2.92 -63.95
N PRO A 150 -8.04 1.85 -63.13
CA PRO A 150 -6.93 1.73 -62.20
C PRO A 150 -5.70 1.11 -62.88
N SER A 151 -4.52 1.64 -62.60
CA SER A 151 -3.27 0.92 -62.83
C SER A 151 -2.71 0.40 -61.51
N PHE A 152 -2.67 -0.93 -61.44
CA PHE A 152 -2.07 -1.74 -60.40
C PHE A 152 -0.56 -1.52 -60.30
N LYS A 153 -0.05 -1.50 -59.06
CA LYS A 153 1.21 -2.19 -58.71
C LYS A 153 1.15 -2.64 -57.25
N GLU A 154 1.31 -3.93 -57.06
CA GLU A 154 1.41 -4.66 -55.79
C GLU A 154 2.80 -5.37 -55.77
N PRO A 155 3.22 -6.07 -54.69
CA PRO A 155 4.14 -5.54 -53.68
C PRO A 155 5.44 -6.38 -53.54
N ALA A 156 6.35 -5.95 -52.65
CA ALA A 156 7.34 -6.84 -52.06
C ALA A 156 7.32 -6.72 -50.53
N ALA A 157 7.10 -7.87 -49.90
CA ALA A 157 7.22 -8.23 -48.48
C ALA A 157 8.60 -7.84 -47.90
N THR A 158 8.85 -7.63 -46.60
CA THR A 158 8.46 -8.34 -45.36
C THR A 158 8.93 -7.44 -44.19
N ALA A 159 8.05 -7.02 -43.27
CA ALA A 159 7.80 -7.58 -41.92
C ALA A 159 8.91 -7.36 -40.86
N GLY A 160 8.58 -6.72 -39.73
CA GLY A 160 9.29 -6.91 -38.45
C GLY A 160 9.62 -5.67 -37.61
N TYR A 161 8.60 -5.07 -36.97
CA TYR A 161 8.57 -4.29 -35.72
C TYR A 161 9.85 -3.58 -35.18
N ALA A 162 9.82 -2.24 -35.22
CA ALA A 162 10.40 -1.36 -34.19
C ALA A 162 9.65 -0.01 -34.19
N ALA A 163 9.02 0.36 -33.06
CA ALA A 163 8.90 1.73 -32.53
C ALA A 163 7.69 1.86 -31.58
N VAL A 164 7.98 2.06 -30.29
CA VAL A 164 7.14 2.87 -29.41
C VAL A 164 8.03 4.00 -28.92
N ASP A 165 7.89 5.17 -29.52
CA ASP A 165 8.35 6.44 -28.97
C ASP A 165 7.33 7.52 -29.35
N LYS A 166 7.26 8.56 -28.52
CA LYS A 166 6.39 9.75 -28.54
C LYS A 166 5.01 9.67 -27.89
N LEU A 167 5.03 9.95 -26.60
CA LEU A 167 4.00 10.73 -25.91
C LEU A 167 4.65 11.81 -25.04
N GLU A 168 5.25 12.83 -25.66
CA GLU A 168 5.47 14.12 -24.97
C GLU A 168 5.59 15.29 -25.95
N THR A 169 4.47 15.69 -26.55
CA THR A 169 4.27 17.08 -27.02
C THR A 169 2.78 17.42 -27.00
N ARG A 170 2.24 17.74 -25.83
CA ARG A 170 0.99 18.51 -25.72
C ARG A 170 0.81 19.18 -24.36
N ASN A 171 1.54 20.25 -24.08
CA ASN A 171 0.95 21.52 -23.59
C ASN A 171 2.01 22.58 -23.30
N LYS A 172 2.17 23.50 -24.26
CA LYS A 172 2.47 24.91 -24.00
C LYS A 172 1.41 25.71 -24.73
N GLN A 173 0.40 26.20 -24.02
CA GLN A 173 -0.15 27.57 -24.17
C GLN A 173 -1.35 27.79 -23.25
N VAL A 174 -1.46 29.04 -22.77
CA VAL A 174 -2.41 29.65 -21.82
C VAL A 174 -1.96 29.50 -20.36
N ALA A 175 -0.95 30.25 -19.91
CA ALA A 175 -0.89 31.71 -19.64
C ALA A 175 -1.30 32.06 -18.20
N ALA A 176 -0.36 32.74 -17.54
CA ALA A 176 -0.58 33.54 -16.35
C ALA A 176 -1.73 34.54 -16.54
N THR A 177 -2.47 34.83 -15.47
CA THR A 177 -2.65 36.17 -14.87
C THR A 177 -3.82 36.11 -13.89
N ASN A 178 -3.64 36.65 -12.68
CA ASN A 178 -4.53 37.68 -12.12
C ASN A 178 -3.97 38.20 -10.79
N ALA A 179 -3.67 39.49 -10.79
CA ALA A 179 -3.45 40.33 -9.61
C ALA A 179 -4.80 40.97 -9.19
N PRO A 180 -4.92 41.53 -7.97
CA PRO A 180 -6.18 41.79 -7.29
C PRO A 180 -6.76 43.19 -7.58
N PRO A 181 -8.03 43.46 -7.22
CA PRO A 181 -8.64 44.77 -7.43
C PRO A 181 -8.44 45.72 -6.24
N SER A 182 -8.28 47.01 -6.56
CA SER A 182 -8.34 48.14 -5.64
C SER A 182 -9.60 48.98 -5.92
N PHE A 183 -10.29 49.40 -4.85
CA PHE A 183 -11.18 50.57 -4.83
C PHE A 183 -10.67 51.51 -3.72
N GLY A 184 -10.44 52.79 -4.03
CA GLY A 184 -10.28 53.87 -3.03
C GLY A 184 -11.64 54.50 -2.69
N ALA A 185 -11.83 55.37 -1.70
CA ALA A 185 -10.99 56.02 -0.70
C ALA A 185 -11.92 56.62 0.38
N LEU A 186 -11.42 56.89 1.59
CA LEU A 186 -11.60 58.15 2.36
C LEU A 186 -11.20 57.97 3.85
N GLY A 187 -10.40 58.91 4.36
CA GLY A 187 -10.51 59.35 5.77
C GLY A 187 -9.32 59.12 6.73
N LYS A 188 -8.32 60.00 6.65
CA LYS A 188 -7.62 60.74 7.74
C LYS A 188 -6.95 60.03 8.94
N SER A 189 -5.65 60.38 9.11
CA SER A 189 -4.86 60.69 10.34
C SER A 189 -4.85 59.68 11.49
N ASP A 190 -3.77 59.39 12.23
CA ASP A 190 -2.56 60.14 12.57
C ASP A 190 -1.50 59.17 13.15
N SER A 191 -0.21 59.50 12.96
CA SER A 191 0.96 59.41 13.88
C SER A 191 1.04 58.30 14.98
N ARG A 192 2.15 57.66 15.38
CA ARG A 192 3.61 57.97 15.45
C ARG A 192 4.32 56.79 16.18
N ARG A 193 5.63 56.58 15.89
CA ARG A 193 6.78 56.14 16.74
C ARG A 193 6.54 55.21 17.96
N ALA A 194 7.19 54.04 18.05
CA ALA A 194 8.61 53.73 18.33
C ALA A 194 8.93 53.51 19.83
N ASP A 195 9.57 52.37 20.08
CA ASP A 195 10.56 52.00 21.10
C ASP A 195 10.24 51.79 22.59
N GLU A 196 10.92 50.74 23.09
CA GLU A 196 11.46 50.45 24.43
C GLU A 196 10.62 49.82 25.57
N ALA A 197 11.01 48.56 25.86
CA ALA A 197 11.59 48.04 27.11
C ALA A 197 10.74 47.82 28.39
N THR A 198 10.90 46.58 28.91
CA THR A 198 10.95 46.15 30.33
C THR A 198 9.73 46.31 31.25
N THR A 199 9.15 45.20 31.72
CA THR A 199 9.28 44.65 33.10
C THR A 199 8.12 43.71 33.51
N PHE A 200 8.50 42.72 34.32
CA PHE A 200 7.77 41.81 35.22
C PHE A 200 6.30 42.12 35.63
N ALA A 201 5.46 41.07 35.68
CA ALA A 201 4.83 40.52 36.91
C ALA A 201 3.43 39.87 36.67
N THR A 202 3.32 38.59 37.05
CA THR A 202 2.30 37.95 37.93
C THR A 202 0.78 38.08 37.68
N GLY A 203 0.08 36.94 37.73
CA GLY A 203 -1.35 36.79 38.09
C GLY A 203 -2.23 36.26 36.94
N SER A 204 -2.54 34.97 36.84
CA SER A 204 -3.62 34.24 37.53
C SER A 204 -5.00 34.90 37.44
N THR A 205 -5.85 34.43 36.50
CA THR A 205 -7.29 34.14 36.71
C THR A 205 -7.87 33.36 35.51
N ALA A 206 -8.77 32.42 35.83
CA ALA A 206 -9.40 31.43 34.97
C ALA A 206 -10.43 31.96 33.94
N PRO A 207 -10.81 31.17 32.92
CA PRO A 207 -12.01 31.40 32.13
C PRO A 207 -13.23 30.62 32.67
N GLN A 208 -14.38 31.30 32.69
CA GLN A 208 -15.71 30.75 32.96
C GLN A 208 -16.50 30.50 31.68
N ASN A 209 -17.17 29.35 31.62
CA ASN A 209 -18.61 29.14 31.36
C ASN A 209 -18.96 28.01 30.37
N VAL A 210 -19.70 27.04 30.92
CA VAL A 210 -20.53 26.02 30.27
C VAL A 210 -21.99 26.55 30.23
N PRO A 211 -22.94 25.96 29.47
CA PRO A 211 -23.71 24.83 30.03
C PRO A 211 -24.07 23.69 29.05
N VAL A 212 -24.23 22.50 29.65
CA VAL A 212 -24.64 21.19 29.10
C VAL A 212 -26.18 21.12 28.91
N PRO A 213 -26.77 20.02 28.39
CA PRO A 213 -27.20 18.96 29.31
C PRO A 213 -26.91 17.52 28.85
N ALA A 214 -26.71 16.68 29.87
CA ALA A 214 -26.28 15.29 29.81
C ALA A 214 -27.46 14.31 29.93
N ALA A 215 -27.28 13.09 29.41
CA ALA A 215 -27.98 11.88 29.85
C ALA A 215 -26.95 10.95 30.51
N LYS A 216 -27.26 10.43 31.71
CA LYS A 216 -26.40 9.62 32.58
C LYS A 216 -26.88 8.16 32.66
N SER A 217 -25.94 7.24 32.85
CA SER A 217 -26.17 5.93 33.48
C SER A 217 -24.89 5.46 34.20
N SER A 218 -24.96 5.24 35.52
CA SER A 218 -24.57 3.98 36.22
C SER A 218 -24.50 4.14 37.76
N ALA A 219 -25.15 3.19 38.46
CA ALA A 219 -24.79 2.48 39.72
C ALA A 219 -24.46 3.20 41.06
N GLN A 220 -25.35 2.99 42.06
CA GLN A 220 -25.26 2.57 43.50
C GLN A 220 -24.08 3.00 44.42
N PRO A 221 -24.21 3.11 45.79
CA PRO A 221 -24.76 2.06 46.70
C PRO A 221 -25.33 2.46 48.12
N GLU A 222 -25.82 1.42 48.83
CA GLU A 222 -25.84 1.11 50.31
C GLU A 222 -26.77 1.77 51.40
N LYS A 223 -27.56 0.87 52.04
CA LYS A 223 -27.81 0.56 53.49
C LYS A 223 -28.73 1.37 54.47
N LYS A 224 -29.68 0.58 55.04
CA LYS A 224 -30.22 0.45 56.44
C LYS A 224 -31.39 1.32 57.00
N VAL A 225 -32.58 0.68 57.13
CA VAL A 225 -33.54 0.46 58.29
C VAL A 225 -33.67 1.58 59.37
N PRO A 226 -34.87 1.99 59.92
CA PRO A 226 -35.91 1.14 60.57
C PRO A 226 -37.43 1.55 60.57
N SER A 227 -38.28 0.56 60.92
CA SER A 227 -39.52 0.49 61.78
C SER A 227 -40.61 1.59 61.71
N ALA A 228 -41.93 1.41 61.92
CA ALA A 228 -42.88 0.35 62.28
C ALA A 228 -44.32 0.89 62.02
N GLU A 229 -45.38 0.07 62.05
CA GLU A 229 -46.64 0.25 62.83
C GLU A 229 -47.83 -0.63 62.32
N ILE A 230 -48.66 -1.03 63.28
CA ILE A 230 -49.75 -2.02 63.34
C ILE A 230 -51.07 -1.30 62.93
N GLU A 231 -52.12 -1.90 62.34
CA GLU A 231 -53.20 -2.58 63.08
C GLU A 231 -54.37 -3.08 62.17
N ARG A 232 -55.17 -3.97 62.76
CA ARG A 232 -56.16 -4.94 62.26
C ARG A 232 -57.48 -4.36 61.75
N MET A 233 -58.20 -5.17 60.95
CA MET A 233 -59.64 -5.43 61.18
C MET A 233 -60.08 -6.82 60.66
N ILE A 234 -60.97 -7.44 61.44
CA ILE A 234 -61.51 -8.82 61.42
C ILE A 234 -62.95 -8.72 60.85
N VAL A 235 -63.56 -9.68 60.14
CA VAL A 235 -64.42 -10.85 60.55
C VAL A 235 -65.39 -11.12 59.35
N PRO A 236 -66.26 -12.16 59.27
CA PRO A 236 -66.21 -13.64 59.41
C PRO A 236 -66.51 -14.35 58.04
N GLY A 237 -66.57 -15.68 57.85
CA GLY A 237 -66.49 -16.89 58.67
C GLY A 237 -67.36 -18.00 58.06
N SER A 238 -66.97 -19.26 58.21
CA SER A 238 -67.82 -20.45 58.41
C SER A 238 -67.00 -21.75 58.35
N ASN A 239 -67.04 -22.48 59.48
CA ASN A 239 -66.96 -23.94 59.73
C ASN A 239 -66.78 -24.87 58.50
N GLU A 240 -66.07 -25.99 58.57
CA GLU A 240 -66.33 -27.11 59.49
C GLU A 240 -65.16 -28.13 59.50
N SER A 241 -65.09 -28.88 60.60
CA SER A 241 -64.10 -29.87 61.03
C SER A 241 -64.25 -31.26 60.41
N VAL A 242 -63.15 -32.00 60.20
CA VAL A 242 -63.09 -33.47 60.37
C VAL A 242 -61.70 -33.90 60.88
N ALA A 243 -61.70 -34.83 61.83
CA ALA A 243 -60.58 -35.38 62.58
C ALA A 243 -59.93 -36.64 61.96
N GLU A 244 -58.83 -37.06 62.62
CA GLU A 244 -58.24 -38.41 62.67
C GLU A 244 -57.33 -38.92 61.52
N GLY A 245 -56.02 -38.82 61.78
CA GLY A 245 -55.21 -39.98 62.15
C GLY A 245 -54.87 -41.01 61.07
N TYR A 246 -53.66 -40.89 60.49
CA TYR A 246 -52.83 -42.04 60.13
C TYR A 246 -51.35 -41.69 60.31
N ALA A 247 -50.68 -42.45 61.16
CA ALA A 247 -49.22 -42.55 61.17
C ALA A 247 -48.81 -43.64 60.18
N THR A 248 -48.11 -43.26 59.10
CA THR A 248 -47.16 -44.14 58.39
C THR A 248 -46.14 -43.29 57.61
N SER A 249 -44.86 -43.48 57.94
CA SER A 249 -43.59 -43.21 57.20
C SER A 249 -43.56 -42.27 55.98
N PRO A 250 -42.51 -41.43 55.87
CA PRO A 250 -41.61 -41.52 54.72
C PRO A 250 -40.15 -41.57 55.19
N GLU A 251 -39.44 -42.66 54.91
CA GLU A 251 -38.73 -42.85 53.63
C GLU A 251 -37.38 -42.12 53.63
N THR A 252 -36.37 -42.94 53.89
CA THR A 252 -34.95 -42.76 53.59
C THR A 252 -34.73 -42.28 52.15
N ALA A 253 -34.07 -41.14 51.97
CA ALA A 253 -33.33 -40.74 50.77
C ALA A 253 -32.46 -39.53 51.15
N THR A 254 -31.16 -39.42 50.86
CA THR A 254 -30.39 -40.05 49.77
C THR A 254 -28.91 -40.00 50.14
N ALA A 255 -28.30 -41.15 50.43
CA ALA A 255 -26.96 -41.40 49.93
C ALA A 255 -27.14 -41.64 48.43
N SER A 256 -26.95 -40.61 47.62
CA SER A 256 -27.04 -40.74 46.17
C SER A 256 -25.90 -41.63 45.71
N THR A 257 -26.27 -42.86 45.33
CA THR A 257 -25.55 -43.72 44.41
C THR A 257 -24.80 -42.85 43.41
N SER A 258 -23.48 -43.01 43.33
CA SER A 258 -22.65 -42.51 42.24
C SER A 258 -23.15 -43.16 40.95
N VAL A 259 -24.20 -42.57 40.35
CA VAL A 259 -24.52 -42.76 38.95
C VAL A 259 -23.22 -42.51 38.22
N ASN A 260 -22.83 -43.43 37.35
CA ASN A 260 -21.59 -43.44 36.58
C ASN A 260 -21.49 -42.17 35.70
N ARG A 261 -21.18 -41.04 36.34
CA ARG A 261 -21.08 -39.72 35.72
C ARG A 261 -19.73 -39.65 35.02
N LYS A 262 -19.77 -39.27 33.75
CA LYS A 262 -18.60 -39.05 32.92
C LYS A 262 -18.29 -37.55 32.95
N LEU A 263 -17.38 -37.16 33.86
CA LEU A 263 -16.96 -35.77 34.02
C LEU A 263 -15.55 -35.58 33.48
N ILE A 264 -15.38 -34.62 32.57
CA ILE A 264 -14.07 -34.18 32.07
C ILE A 264 -13.64 -32.98 32.89
N ARG A 265 -12.43 -33.01 33.46
CA ARG A 265 -11.88 -31.89 34.23
C ARG A 265 -10.59 -31.38 33.58
N ASN A 266 -10.53 -30.08 33.34
CA ASN A 266 -9.38 -29.40 32.77
C ASN A 266 -9.01 -28.20 33.63
N ALA A 267 -7.71 -27.93 33.76
CA ALA A 267 -7.21 -26.76 34.46
C ALA A 267 -6.12 -26.08 33.64
N GLU A 268 -6.15 -24.75 33.63
CA GLU A 268 -5.10 -23.92 33.08
C GLU A 268 -4.55 -23.05 34.20
N VAL A 269 -3.23 -23.04 34.35
CA VAL A 269 -2.55 -22.34 35.44
C VAL A 269 -1.40 -21.56 34.85
N GLU A 270 -1.30 -20.29 35.19
CA GLU A 270 -0.18 -19.43 34.81
C GLU A 270 0.60 -19.05 36.06
N LEU A 271 1.87 -19.45 36.09
CA LEU A 271 2.77 -19.21 37.21
C LEU A 271 3.99 -18.43 36.77
N GLU A 272 4.28 -17.38 37.53
CA GLU A 272 5.57 -16.71 37.49
C GLU A 272 6.51 -17.34 38.52
N ILE A 273 7.67 -17.80 38.06
CA ILE A 273 8.63 -18.60 38.82
C ILE A 273 10.01 -17.96 38.83
N THR A 274 10.87 -18.36 39.76
CA THR A 274 12.25 -17.81 39.83
C THR A 274 13.19 -18.50 38.84
N ARG A 275 13.10 -19.82 38.70
CA ARG A 275 13.93 -20.65 37.82
C ARG A 275 13.09 -21.74 37.17
N PHE A 276 13.14 -21.84 35.85
CA PHE A 276 12.34 -22.76 35.06
C PHE A 276 12.69 -24.23 35.31
N ASP A 277 13.99 -24.56 35.32
CA ASP A 277 14.46 -25.94 35.52
C ASP A 277 14.01 -26.51 36.87
N ASP A 278 14.12 -25.70 37.93
CA ASP A 278 13.73 -26.11 39.29
C ASP A 278 12.21 -26.33 39.40
N ALA A 279 11.43 -25.50 38.70
CA ALA A 279 9.97 -25.63 38.68
C ALA A 279 9.52 -26.91 37.97
N ILE A 280 10.12 -27.24 36.82
CA ILE A 280 9.82 -28.51 36.11
C ILE A 280 10.10 -29.72 36.99
N GLN A 281 11.26 -29.74 37.66
CA GLN A 281 11.61 -30.86 38.53
C GLN A 281 10.58 -31.03 39.65
N LYS A 282 10.16 -29.93 40.29
CA LYS A 282 9.13 -29.94 41.33
C LYS A 282 7.76 -30.36 40.79
N ILE A 283 7.34 -29.84 39.63
CA ILE A 283 6.07 -30.23 38.99
C ILE A 283 6.06 -31.72 38.66
N THR A 284 7.16 -32.25 38.12
CA THR A 284 7.30 -33.67 37.80
C THR A 284 7.21 -34.53 39.05
N ALA A 285 7.88 -34.13 40.14
CA ALA A 285 7.80 -34.83 41.42
C ALA A 285 6.37 -34.83 42.00
N LEU A 286 5.71 -33.67 42.01
CA LEU A 286 4.31 -33.54 42.48
C LEU A 286 3.34 -34.34 41.62
N THR A 287 3.57 -34.38 40.31
CA THR A 287 2.77 -35.17 39.38
C THR A 287 2.84 -36.66 39.71
N ASN A 288 4.05 -37.17 39.95
CA ASN A 288 4.26 -38.57 40.29
C ASN A 288 3.67 -38.92 41.66
N GLU A 289 3.73 -38.00 42.63
CA GLU A 289 3.12 -38.16 43.96
C GLU A 289 1.60 -38.32 43.88
N GLU A 290 0.93 -37.60 42.98
CA GLU A 290 -0.52 -37.65 42.79
C GLU A 290 -0.96 -38.70 41.75
N HIS A 291 -0.08 -39.65 41.43
CA HIS A 291 -0.29 -40.75 40.47
C HIS A 291 -0.63 -40.27 39.04
N GLY A 292 -0.06 -39.14 38.63
CA GLY A 292 -0.14 -38.61 37.27
C GLY A 292 1.12 -38.88 36.44
N TYR A 293 1.15 -38.30 35.24
CA TYR A 293 2.34 -38.26 34.38
C TYR A 293 2.42 -36.94 33.60
N VAL A 294 3.63 -36.55 33.22
CA VAL A 294 3.89 -35.38 32.36
C VAL A 294 3.72 -35.80 30.90
N ALA A 295 2.78 -35.19 30.20
CA ALA A 295 2.48 -35.50 28.80
C ALA A 295 3.35 -34.68 27.84
N THR A 296 3.59 -33.41 28.14
CA THR A 296 4.37 -32.53 27.27
C THR A 296 5.11 -31.49 28.09
N THR A 297 6.33 -31.17 27.68
CA THR A 297 7.11 -30.07 28.22
C THR A 297 7.72 -29.32 27.04
N SER A 298 7.40 -28.04 26.94
CA SER A 298 7.99 -27.13 25.96
C SER A 298 8.60 -25.94 26.68
N SER A 299 9.70 -25.43 26.15
CA SER A 299 10.38 -24.26 26.69
C SER A 299 11.00 -23.44 25.57
N GLU A 300 10.97 -22.13 25.74
CA GLU A 300 11.57 -21.15 24.85
C GLU A 300 12.48 -20.24 25.67
N LYS A 301 13.72 -20.10 25.24
CA LYS A 301 14.69 -19.21 25.86
C LYS A 301 14.71 -17.87 25.14
N GLN A 302 14.45 -16.80 25.87
CA GLN A 302 14.51 -15.44 25.35
C GLN A 302 15.95 -14.94 25.24
N ALA A 303 16.14 -13.86 24.47
CA ALA A 303 17.43 -13.21 24.28
C ALA A 303 18.04 -12.67 25.59
N ASN A 304 17.20 -12.35 26.59
CA ASN A 304 17.66 -11.96 27.93
C ASN A 304 18.07 -13.16 28.81
N GLY A 305 18.04 -14.38 28.28
CA GLY A 305 18.40 -15.61 28.98
C GLY A 305 17.29 -16.20 29.84
N LYS A 306 16.15 -15.50 29.98
CA LYS A 306 14.99 -15.97 30.73
C LYS A 306 14.22 -17.03 29.94
N LEU A 307 13.58 -17.94 30.67
CA LEU A 307 12.81 -19.05 30.11
C LEU A 307 11.31 -18.84 30.33
N LYS A 308 10.53 -19.19 29.31
CA LYS A 308 9.09 -19.43 29.42
C LYS A 308 8.76 -20.78 28.82
N GLY A 309 7.67 -21.40 29.24
CA GLY A 309 7.31 -22.70 28.71
C GLY A 309 5.96 -23.19 29.18
N GLN A 310 5.57 -24.34 28.66
CA GLN A 310 4.33 -25.00 29.00
C GLN A 310 4.61 -26.44 29.41
N VAL A 311 4.01 -26.85 30.53
CA VAL A 311 4.02 -28.22 31.00
C VAL A 311 2.58 -28.71 31.02
N VAL A 312 2.29 -29.77 30.26
CA VAL A 312 0.98 -30.42 30.27
C VAL A 312 1.09 -31.69 31.11
N VAL A 313 0.27 -31.77 32.15
CA VAL A 313 0.25 -32.86 33.10
C VAL A 313 -1.10 -33.56 33.06
N LYS A 314 -1.10 -34.88 33.19
CA LYS A 314 -2.29 -35.71 33.33
C LYS A 314 -2.32 -36.27 34.75
N VAL A 315 -3.36 -35.96 35.52
CA VAL A 315 -3.54 -36.41 36.91
C VAL A 315 -4.89 -37.08 37.09
N LEU A 316 -5.04 -37.91 38.13
CA LEU A 316 -6.35 -38.48 38.45
C LEU A 316 -7.35 -37.37 38.83
N PRO A 317 -8.60 -37.38 38.34
CA PRO A 317 -9.58 -36.33 38.60
C PRO A 317 -9.86 -36.05 40.08
N GLU A 318 -9.70 -37.05 40.94
CA GLU A 318 -9.87 -36.97 42.40
C GLU A 318 -8.73 -36.21 43.09
N ASN A 319 -7.53 -36.26 42.52
CA ASN A 319 -6.33 -35.62 43.06
C ASN A 319 -6.08 -34.22 42.48
N LEU A 320 -6.84 -33.82 41.45
CA LEU A 320 -6.66 -32.55 40.74
C LEU A 320 -6.64 -31.34 41.67
N ASP A 321 -7.63 -31.23 42.56
CA ASP A 321 -7.78 -30.08 43.44
C ASP A 321 -6.60 -29.96 44.43
N ARG A 322 -6.08 -31.11 44.90
CA ARG A 322 -4.88 -31.17 45.76
C ARG A 322 -3.61 -30.80 44.98
N PHE A 323 -3.46 -31.31 43.76
CA PHE A 323 -2.33 -31.00 42.87
C PHE A 323 -2.23 -29.51 42.58
N LEU A 324 -3.36 -28.86 42.24
CA LEU A 324 -3.41 -27.41 41.98
C LEU A 324 -3.01 -26.59 43.20
N GLN A 325 -3.40 -27.00 44.42
CA GLN A 325 -2.97 -26.32 45.65
C GLN A 325 -1.45 -26.39 45.86
N LYS A 326 -0.83 -27.55 45.58
CA LYS A 326 0.63 -27.71 45.71
C LYS A 326 1.38 -26.88 44.67
N ILE A 327 0.88 -26.80 43.43
CA ILE A 327 1.50 -25.99 42.36
C ILE A 327 1.56 -24.52 42.73
N ARG A 328 0.51 -23.96 43.35
CA ARG A 328 0.50 -22.55 43.78
C ARG A 328 1.65 -22.18 44.71
N GLY A 329 2.26 -23.14 45.41
CA GLY A 329 3.43 -22.91 46.25
C GLY A 329 4.77 -22.84 45.51
N LEU A 330 4.80 -23.14 44.21
CA LEU A 330 6.03 -23.16 43.40
C LEU A 330 6.44 -21.78 42.89
N GLY A 331 5.50 -20.83 42.82
CA GLY A 331 5.70 -19.51 42.27
C GLY A 331 4.54 -18.58 42.58
N GLU A 332 4.50 -17.44 41.92
CA GLU A 332 3.40 -16.49 42.01
C GLU A 332 2.33 -16.84 40.98
N LEU A 333 1.12 -17.11 41.46
CA LEU A 333 -0.01 -17.43 40.60
C LEU A 333 -0.51 -16.16 39.88
N LYS A 334 -0.40 -16.12 38.56
CA LYS A 334 -0.94 -15.01 37.75
C LYS A 334 -2.37 -15.25 37.33
N ASN A 335 -2.67 -16.47 36.90
CA ASN A 335 -4.02 -16.85 36.48
C ASN A 335 -4.29 -18.32 36.79
N GLN A 336 -5.55 -18.64 37.06
CA GLN A 336 -6.01 -20.02 37.17
C GLN A 336 -7.44 -20.16 36.70
N THR A 337 -7.64 -21.06 35.75
CA THR A 337 -8.96 -21.47 35.25
C THR A 337 -9.16 -22.95 35.54
N LEU A 338 -10.32 -23.32 36.05
CA LEU A 338 -10.72 -24.71 36.26
C LEU A 338 -12.07 -24.94 35.56
N GLY A 339 -12.10 -25.88 34.63
CA GLY A 339 -13.29 -26.31 33.93
C GLY A 339 -13.72 -27.71 34.34
N THR A 340 -15.03 -27.94 34.31
CA THR A 340 -15.61 -29.28 34.47
C THR A 340 -16.78 -29.39 33.50
N GLU A 341 -16.73 -30.39 32.64
CA GLU A 341 -17.74 -30.67 31.63
C GLU A 341 -18.40 -32.02 31.93
N ASP A 342 -19.73 -32.03 31.99
CA ASP A 342 -20.52 -33.25 32.17
C ASP A 342 -20.90 -33.82 30.79
N VAL A 343 -20.19 -34.87 30.37
CA VAL A 343 -20.45 -35.57 29.11
C VAL A 343 -21.29 -36.83 29.29
N THR A 344 -21.85 -37.06 30.48
CA THR A 344 -22.58 -38.31 30.82
C THR A 344 -23.70 -38.60 29.82
N LYS A 345 -24.51 -37.60 29.47
CA LYS A 345 -25.63 -37.77 28.54
C LYS A 345 -25.14 -38.11 27.12
N ALA A 346 -24.16 -37.35 26.62
CA ALA A 346 -23.63 -37.54 25.27
C ALA A 346 -22.93 -38.89 25.14
N TYR A 347 -22.17 -39.29 26.17
CA TYR A 347 -21.48 -40.57 26.24
C TYR A 347 -22.46 -41.75 26.12
N PHE A 348 -23.49 -41.80 26.98
CA PHE A 348 -24.45 -42.91 26.96
C PHE A 348 -25.35 -42.91 25.71
N ASP A 349 -25.63 -41.75 25.11
CA ASP A 349 -26.32 -41.66 23.82
C ASP A 349 -25.48 -42.27 22.70
N THR A 350 -24.21 -41.85 22.57
CA THR A 350 -23.29 -42.39 21.56
C THR A 350 -23.04 -43.89 21.76
N GLU A 351 -22.93 -44.37 23.00
CA GLU A 351 -22.82 -45.81 23.29
C GLU A 351 -24.06 -46.58 22.83
N SER A 352 -25.26 -46.05 23.10
CA SER A 352 -26.52 -46.66 22.67
C SER A 352 -26.65 -46.69 21.14
N ARG A 353 -26.27 -45.59 20.48
CA ARG A 353 -26.24 -45.47 19.02
C ARG A 353 -25.23 -46.43 18.39
N LEU A 354 -24.05 -46.58 18.98
CA LEU A 354 -23.02 -47.53 18.56
C LEU A 354 -23.54 -48.98 18.64
N LYS A 355 -24.22 -49.34 19.73
CA LYS A 355 -24.83 -50.66 19.88
C LYS A 355 -25.86 -50.93 18.78
N ASN A 356 -26.73 -49.97 18.49
CA ASN A 356 -27.73 -50.09 17.43
C ASN A 356 -27.10 -50.18 16.04
N ALA A 357 -26.06 -49.39 15.77
CA ALA A 357 -25.33 -49.43 14.51
C ALA A 357 -24.64 -50.80 14.28
N ARG A 358 -24.05 -51.41 15.32
CA ARG A 358 -23.49 -52.78 15.23
C ARG A 358 -24.56 -53.84 14.93
N VAL A 359 -25.75 -53.70 15.50
CA VAL A 359 -26.88 -54.60 15.16
C VAL A 359 -27.29 -54.42 13.70
N MET A 360 -27.31 -53.18 13.20
CA MET A 360 -27.60 -52.89 11.79
C MET A 360 -26.51 -53.46 10.86
N GLU A 361 -25.24 -53.30 11.22
CA GLU A 361 -24.11 -53.90 10.50
C GLU A 361 -24.29 -55.41 10.37
N GLN A 362 -24.60 -56.11 11.48
CA GLN A 362 -24.80 -57.55 11.47
C GLN A 362 -25.97 -57.96 10.55
N ARG A 363 -27.07 -57.21 10.55
CA ARG A 363 -28.22 -57.44 9.66
C ARG A 363 -27.84 -57.28 8.19
N LEU A 364 -27.07 -56.24 7.85
CA LEU A 364 -26.58 -56.00 6.49
C LEU A 364 -25.63 -57.13 6.05
N ILE A 365 -24.72 -57.56 6.92
CA ILE A 365 -23.85 -58.72 6.67
C ILE A 365 -24.68 -60.00 6.42
N ASP A 366 -25.72 -60.23 7.21
CA ASP A 366 -26.58 -61.40 7.04
C ASP A 366 -27.45 -61.34 5.78
N MET A 367 -27.81 -60.13 5.30
CA MET A 367 -28.42 -59.95 3.97
C MET A 367 -27.43 -60.29 2.85
N LEU A 368 -26.17 -59.86 2.94
CA LEU A 368 -25.12 -60.22 1.96
C LEU A 368 -24.85 -61.73 1.91
N LYS A 369 -24.97 -62.44 3.03
CA LYS A 369 -24.78 -63.90 3.09
C LYS A 369 -25.94 -64.67 2.45
N LYS A 370 -27.14 -64.10 2.43
CA LYS A 370 -28.29 -64.69 1.74
C LYS A 370 -28.12 -64.36 0.25
N LYS A 371 -27.97 -65.39 -0.60
CA LYS A 371 -27.81 -65.20 -2.05
C LYS A 371 -28.94 -64.32 -2.58
N SER A 372 -28.60 -63.12 -3.06
CA SER A 372 -29.48 -62.25 -3.85
C SER A 372 -29.18 -62.48 -5.32
N ASP A 373 -30.23 -62.65 -6.14
CA ASP A 373 -30.11 -62.85 -7.58
C ASP A 373 -29.95 -61.52 -8.36
N ASP A 374 -30.08 -60.36 -7.69
CA ASP A 374 -29.93 -59.01 -8.28
C ASP A 374 -28.62 -58.33 -7.82
N ILE A 375 -27.79 -57.95 -8.79
CA ILE A 375 -26.50 -57.26 -8.59
C ILE A 375 -26.70 -55.86 -8.02
N ASN A 376 -27.79 -55.17 -8.36
CA ASN A 376 -28.04 -53.81 -7.88
C ASN A 376 -28.34 -53.77 -6.37
N ASP A 377 -29.12 -54.74 -5.89
CA ASP A 377 -29.43 -54.89 -4.46
C ASP A 377 -28.17 -55.18 -3.64
N LEU A 378 -27.26 -56.01 -4.19
CA LEU A 378 -25.98 -56.31 -3.57
C LEU A 378 -25.12 -55.04 -3.40
N LEU A 379 -24.96 -54.26 -4.48
CA LEU A 379 -24.20 -53.01 -4.46
C LEU A 379 -24.79 -51.98 -3.48
N GLN A 380 -26.12 -51.92 -3.36
CA GLN A 380 -26.79 -51.02 -2.42
C GLN A 380 -26.56 -51.44 -0.96
N VAL A 381 -26.62 -52.74 -0.64
CA VAL A 381 -26.32 -53.26 0.69
C VAL A 381 -24.84 -53.06 1.05
N GLU A 382 -23.92 -53.26 0.11
CA GLU A 382 -22.50 -52.97 0.31
C GLU A 382 -22.23 -51.49 0.59
N LYS A 383 -22.89 -50.58 -0.15
CA LYS A 383 -22.79 -49.13 0.07
C LYS A 383 -23.29 -48.73 1.47
N GLU A 384 -24.45 -49.23 1.88
CA GLU A 384 -24.98 -48.97 3.21
C GLU A 384 -24.13 -49.59 4.31
N LEU A 385 -23.56 -50.78 4.08
CA LEU A 385 -22.63 -51.41 5.02
C LEU A 385 -21.37 -50.55 5.21
N GLY A 386 -20.81 -50.00 4.13
CA GLY A 386 -19.70 -49.05 4.19
C GLY A 386 -20.03 -47.83 5.05
N ARG A 387 -21.20 -47.21 4.81
CA ARG A 387 -21.69 -46.06 5.58
C ARG A 387 -21.88 -46.39 7.06
N VAL A 388 -22.46 -47.55 7.39
CA VAL A 388 -22.68 -47.97 8.78
C VAL A 388 -21.34 -48.23 9.48
N ARG A 389 -20.37 -48.84 8.81
CA ARG A 389 -19.02 -49.05 9.37
C ARG A 389 -18.30 -47.75 9.67
N GLU A 390 -18.34 -46.79 8.76
CA GLU A 390 -17.79 -45.45 8.98
C GLU A 390 -18.40 -44.79 10.23
N GLN A 391 -19.73 -44.87 10.38
CA GLN A 391 -20.42 -44.35 11.57
C GLN A 391 -20.01 -45.09 12.85
N ILE A 392 -19.84 -46.41 12.80
CA ILE A 392 -19.37 -47.23 13.92
C ILE A 392 -17.96 -46.78 14.33
N GLU A 393 -17.05 -46.61 13.38
CA GLU A 393 -15.67 -46.17 13.63
C GLU A 393 -15.63 -44.76 14.24
N GLN A 394 -16.43 -43.84 13.72
CA GLN A 394 -16.54 -42.47 14.25
C GLN A 394 -17.03 -42.47 15.72
N MET A 395 -18.14 -43.17 16.02
CA MET A 395 -18.68 -43.25 17.38
C MET A 395 -17.73 -43.97 18.34
N GLN A 396 -17.01 -45.00 17.88
CA GLN A 396 -15.98 -45.66 18.68
C GLN A 396 -14.81 -44.72 19.00
N GLY A 397 -14.37 -43.93 18.02
CA GLY A 397 -13.35 -42.90 18.22
C GLY A 397 -13.77 -41.85 19.26
N GLU A 398 -15.02 -41.39 19.19
CA GLU A 398 -15.59 -40.42 20.13
C GLU A 398 -15.67 -40.96 21.56
N LEU A 399 -16.16 -42.19 21.76
CA LEU A 399 -16.19 -42.83 23.08
C LEU A 399 -14.78 -43.02 23.64
N LYS A 400 -13.82 -43.47 22.82
CA LYS A 400 -12.42 -43.63 23.23
C LYS A 400 -11.80 -42.29 23.64
N TYR A 401 -12.14 -41.21 22.93
CA TYR A 401 -11.72 -39.87 23.29
C TYR A 401 -12.27 -39.45 24.66
N TRP A 402 -13.58 -39.54 24.88
CA TRP A 402 -14.17 -39.20 26.18
C TRP A 402 -13.65 -40.07 27.31
N ASP A 403 -13.47 -41.37 27.10
CA ASP A 403 -12.89 -42.26 28.12
C ASP A 403 -11.47 -41.80 28.52
N SER A 404 -10.64 -41.38 27.55
CA SER A 404 -9.31 -40.85 27.85
C SER A 404 -9.34 -39.53 28.64
N GLN A 405 -10.35 -38.69 28.41
CA GLN A 405 -10.53 -37.39 29.09
C GLN A 405 -11.20 -37.50 30.46
N VAL A 406 -12.00 -38.53 30.68
CA VAL A 406 -12.63 -38.82 31.97
C VAL A 406 -11.65 -39.56 32.89
N GLN A 407 -10.77 -40.40 32.33
CA GLN A 407 -9.77 -41.13 33.12
C GLN A 407 -8.73 -40.19 33.76
N PHE A 408 -8.34 -39.12 33.06
CA PHE A 408 -7.33 -38.17 33.54
C PHE A 408 -7.78 -36.73 33.37
N ALA A 409 -7.66 -35.95 34.44
CA ALA A 409 -7.75 -34.51 34.36
C ALA A 409 -6.50 -33.93 33.67
N THR A 410 -6.71 -32.97 32.77
CA THR A 410 -5.62 -32.32 32.05
C THR A 410 -5.28 -30.99 32.70
N VAL A 411 -4.04 -30.81 33.12
CA VAL A 411 -3.55 -29.54 33.69
C VAL A 411 -2.50 -28.95 32.75
N THR A 412 -2.80 -27.79 32.20
CA THR A 412 -1.87 -27.00 31.41
C THR A 412 -1.26 -25.93 32.29
N ILE A 413 0.04 -26.03 32.53
CA ILE A 413 0.80 -25.10 33.38
C ILE A 413 1.68 -24.25 32.47
N GLN A 414 1.37 -22.98 32.36
CA GLN A 414 2.22 -21.98 31.73
C GLN A 414 3.17 -21.42 32.78
N LEU A 415 4.46 -21.45 32.48
CA LEU A 415 5.53 -21.02 33.38
C LEU A 415 6.29 -19.88 32.72
N SER A 416 6.47 -18.78 33.44
CA SER A 416 7.31 -17.64 33.04
C SER A 416 8.31 -17.32 34.14
N GLU A 417 9.57 -17.12 33.80
CA GLU A 417 10.53 -16.61 34.79
C GLU A 417 10.27 -15.14 35.14
N LYS A 418 10.59 -14.76 36.38
CA LYS A 418 10.53 -13.36 36.82
C LYS A 418 11.39 -12.46 35.93
N ASP A 419 10.92 -11.22 35.77
CA ASP A 419 11.60 -10.16 35.02
C ASP A 419 11.77 -10.47 33.52
N MET A 420 10.81 -11.21 32.94
CA MET A 420 10.78 -11.50 31.50
C MET A 420 10.78 -10.25 30.61
N GLU A 421 10.24 -9.14 31.11
CA GLU A 421 10.16 -7.87 30.39
C GLU A 421 11.46 -7.05 30.46
N GLU A 422 12.40 -7.40 31.33
CA GLU A 422 13.65 -6.67 31.44
C GLU A 422 14.57 -6.97 30.24
N PRO A 423 15.04 -5.94 29.52
CA PRO A 423 15.98 -6.13 28.43
C PRO A 423 17.36 -6.43 28.96
N ALA A 424 18.01 -7.44 28.39
CA ALA A 424 19.39 -7.76 28.74
C ALA A 424 20.38 -6.71 28.22
N ALA A 425 20.05 -6.08 27.09
CA ALA A 425 20.84 -5.01 26.51
C ALA A 425 19.98 -4.10 25.62
N PHE A 426 20.42 -2.86 25.47
CA PHE A 426 19.92 -1.98 24.42
C PHE A 426 20.91 -1.96 23.26
N LEU A 427 20.43 -2.27 22.07
CA LEU A 427 21.19 -2.22 20.83
C LEU A 427 20.81 -0.92 20.10
N LEU A 428 21.77 -0.01 19.96
CA LEU A 428 21.59 1.24 19.21
C LEU A 428 21.87 0.98 17.75
N LYS A 429 20.82 1.09 16.93
CA LYS A 429 20.91 1.09 15.48
C LYS A 429 21.06 2.53 15.02
N GLU A 430 22.12 2.79 14.27
CA GLU A 430 22.35 4.08 13.65
C GLU A 430 22.13 3.94 12.15
N ARG A 431 21.28 4.79 11.58
CA ARG A 431 21.06 4.89 10.14
C ARG A 431 21.41 6.29 9.68
N ALA A 432 22.39 6.38 8.79
CA ALA A 432 22.79 7.61 8.16
C ALA A 432 22.34 7.61 6.70
N GLN A 433 21.83 8.75 6.22
CA GLN A 433 21.51 8.94 4.82
C GLN A 433 22.10 10.24 4.30
N LEU A 434 22.58 10.23 3.05
CA LEU A 434 23.12 11.42 2.38
C LEU A 434 22.96 11.36 0.86
N ALA A 435 22.96 12.53 0.24
CA ALA A 435 23.11 12.68 -1.21
C ALA A 435 24.47 13.31 -1.52
N LEU A 436 25.20 12.77 -2.49
CA LEU A 436 26.47 13.28 -2.98
C LEU A 436 26.29 13.80 -4.40
N TYR A 437 26.75 15.02 -4.63
CA TYR A 437 26.86 15.60 -5.96
C TYR A 437 28.34 15.67 -6.33
N ALA A 438 28.70 15.00 -7.42
CA ALA A 438 30.08 14.89 -7.89
C ALA A 438 30.15 15.08 -9.42
N PRO A 439 31.29 15.54 -9.96
CA PRO A 439 31.45 15.71 -11.41
C PRO A 439 31.51 14.35 -12.13
N ASP A 440 32.15 13.35 -11.52
CA ASP A 440 32.29 12.00 -12.07
C ASP A 440 31.67 10.97 -11.11
N VAL A 441 30.42 10.60 -11.39
CA VAL A 441 29.65 9.64 -10.58
C VAL A 441 30.25 8.24 -10.63
N GLU A 442 30.80 7.82 -11.77
CA GLU A 442 31.34 6.47 -11.95
C GLU A 442 32.64 6.29 -11.19
N LYS A 443 33.51 7.30 -11.22
CA LYS A 443 34.72 7.31 -10.39
C LYS A 443 34.38 7.25 -8.90
N ILE A 444 33.51 8.13 -8.41
CA ILE A 444 33.13 8.15 -6.98
C ILE A 444 32.45 6.85 -6.55
N TYR A 445 31.60 6.27 -7.41
CA TYR A 445 31.01 4.96 -7.17
C TYR A 445 32.06 3.86 -6.99
N ASN A 446 33.09 3.83 -7.85
CA ASN A 446 34.18 2.86 -7.74
C ASN A 446 35.07 3.12 -6.50
N ASP A 447 35.35 4.39 -6.19
CA ASP A 447 36.10 4.78 -5.00
C ASP A 447 35.37 4.32 -3.73
N ILE A 448 34.05 4.52 -3.64
CA ILE A 448 33.22 4.04 -2.53
C ILE A 448 33.20 2.50 -2.49
N LYS A 449 33.13 1.84 -3.65
CA LYS A 449 33.18 0.38 -3.72
C LYS A 449 34.50 -0.17 -3.18
N SER A 450 35.59 0.56 -3.35
CA SER A 450 36.91 0.19 -2.84
C SER A 450 37.04 0.32 -1.31
N LEU A 451 36.10 1.01 -0.64
CA LEU A 451 36.06 1.10 0.83
C LEU A 451 35.58 -0.19 1.50
N ALA A 452 35.18 -1.20 0.72
CA ALA A 452 34.78 -2.50 1.25
C ALA A 452 35.93 -3.16 2.03
N SER A 453 35.68 -3.49 3.29
CA SER A 453 36.63 -4.09 4.22
C SER A 453 35.91 -5.05 5.18
N PRO A 454 36.60 -5.84 6.02
CA PRO A 454 35.94 -6.66 7.05
C PRO A 454 35.01 -5.84 7.98
N LYS A 455 35.34 -4.57 8.19
CA LYS A 455 34.58 -3.62 9.02
C LYS A 455 33.57 -2.79 8.24
N THR A 456 33.65 -2.77 6.92
CA THR A 456 32.79 -1.98 6.03
C THR A 456 32.25 -2.86 4.91
N GLN A 457 30.99 -3.27 5.01
CA GLN A 457 30.37 -4.20 4.07
C GLN A 457 29.41 -3.46 3.16
N ILE A 458 29.53 -3.65 1.85
CA ILE A 458 28.60 -3.07 0.89
C ILE A 458 27.40 -4.01 0.75
N LYS A 459 26.21 -3.52 1.14
CA LYS A 459 24.95 -4.26 1.09
C LYS A 459 24.30 -4.14 -0.29
N ASN A 460 24.34 -2.94 -0.87
CA ASN A 460 23.86 -2.68 -2.21
C ASN A 460 24.75 -1.64 -2.89
N ALA A 461 25.01 -1.81 -4.18
CA ALA A 461 25.74 -0.85 -5.00
C ALA A 461 25.23 -0.96 -6.43
N GLN A 462 24.52 0.07 -6.87
CA GLN A 462 23.90 0.12 -8.19
C GLN A 462 24.31 1.43 -8.88
N LEU A 463 24.75 1.30 -10.13
CA LEU A 463 25.02 2.42 -11.02
C LEU A 463 23.91 2.45 -12.09
N ASP A 464 23.08 3.47 -12.05
CA ASP A 464 22.00 3.68 -12.99
C ASP A 464 22.47 4.63 -14.11
N ARG A 465 22.23 4.21 -15.35
CA ARG A 465 22.43 5.03 -16.54
C ARG A 465 21.09 5.14 -17.24
N ASP A 466 20.52 6.33 -17.32
CA ASP A 466 19.27 6.52 -18.04
C ASP A 466 19.51 6.71 -19.55
N ASN A 467 18.45 6.54 -20.34
CA ASN A 467 18.48 6.74 -21.79
C ASN A 467 18.74 8.21 -22.19
N THR A 468 18.72 9.14 -21.22
CA THR A 468 19.02 10.56 -21.42
C THR A 468 20.50 10.88 -21.16
N GLY A 469 21.32 9.86 -20.87
CA GLY A 469 22.75 10.01 -20.59
C GLY A 469 23.04 10.53 -19.18
N ARG A 470 22.06 10.55 -18.27
CA ARG A 470 22.30 10.82 -16.84
C ARG A 470 22.80 9.56 -16.17
N VAL A 471 23.81 9.75 -15.33
CA VAL A 471 24.38 8.69 -14.50
C VAL A 471 24.11 9.07 -13.06
N SER A 472 23.55 8.15 -12.30
CA SER A 472 23.38 8.23 -10.86
C SER A 472 23.79 6.90 -10.23
N ALA A 473 24.13 6.89 -8.95
CA ALA A 473 24.43 5.66 -8.24
C ALA A 473 23.74 5.65 -6.88
N ARG A 474 23.37 4.46 -6.42
CA ARG A 474 22.83 4.22 -5.08
C ARG A 474 23.69 3.18 -4.40
N VAL A 475 24.23 3.53 -3.24
CA VAL A 475 25.08 2.64 -2.44
C VAL A 475 24.53 2.57 -1.02
N SER A 476 24.48 1.37 -0.48
CA SER A 476 24.13 1.09 0.91
C SER A 476 25.23 0.24 1.50
N MET A 477 25.76 0.66 2.66
CA MET A 477 26.87 -0.01 3.33
C MET A 477 26.64 -0.11 4.84
N LEU A 478 27.17 -1.18 5.43
CA LEU A 478 27.20 -1.44 6.86
C LEU A 478 28.61 -1.19 7.38
N ILE A 479 28.75 -0.24 8.29
CA ILE A 479 30.04 0.20 8.83
C ILE A 479 30.11 -0.18 10.31
N ALA A 480 31.24 -0.73 10.75
CA ALA A 480 31.47 -0.98 12.16
C ALA A 480 31.44 0.35 12.96
N PRO A 481 30.83 0.38 14.16
CA PRO A 481 30.60 1.61 14.91
C PRO A 481 31.88 2.35 15.32
N GLU A 482 33.02 1.66 15.40
CA GLU A 482 34.32 2.26 15.68
C GLU A 482 34.93 3.04 14.50
N GLU A 483 34.49 2.76 13.26
CA GLU A 483 35.02 3.39 12.03
C GLU A 483 33.97 4.24 11.31
N SER A 484 32.74 4.30 11.82
CA SER A 484 31.62 5.02 11.18
C SER A 484 31.94 6.49 10.92
N ASP A 485 32.43 7.21 11.91
CA ASP A 485 32.71 8.65 11.79
C ASP A 485 33.80 8.93 10.74
N ALA A 486 34.87 8.13 10.73
CA ALA A 486 35.98 8.27 9.79
C ALA A 486 35.55 7.94 8.35
N GLN A 487 34.80 6.85 8.15
CA GLN A 487 34.32 6.43 6.84
C GLN A 487 33.27 7.39 6.28
N ILE A 488 32.32 7.85 7.12
CA ILE A 488 31.33 8.86 6.73
C ILE A 488 32.06 10.16 6.36
N ALA A 489 33.06 10.60 7.12
CA ALA A 489 33.84 11.79 6.79
C ALA A 489 34.59 11.63 5.44
N HIS A 490 35.15 10.45 5.18
CA HIS A 490 35.83 10.16 3.92
C HIS A 490 34.88 10.22 2.72
N VAL A 491 33.69 9.61 2.84
CA VAL A 491 32.63 9.66 1.82
C VAL A 491 32.14 11.09 1.61
N LYS A 492 31.98 11.88 2.69
CA LYS A 492 31.60 13.29 2.62
C LYS A 492 32.65 14.17 1.91
N ALA A 493 33.92 13.76 1.91
CA ALA A 493 34.99 14.49 1.21
C ALA A 493 35.03 14.23 -0.30
N MET A 494 34.34 13.18 -0.79
CA MET A 494 34.35 12.78 -2.21
C MET A 494 33.48 13.64 -3.11
N GLY A 495 32.58 14.44 -2.55
CA GLY A 495 31.67 15.29 -3.31
C GLY A 495 30.92 16.25 -2.40
N ARG A 496 30.02 17.05 -2.98
CA ARG A 496 29.16 17.92 -2.17
C ARG A 496 28.05 17.09 -1.54
N VAL A 497 27.91 17.18 -0.23
CA VAL A 497 26.89 16.48 0.54
C VAL A 497 25.63 17.32 0.65
N GLN A 498 24.48 16.70 0.40
CA GLN A 498 23.15 17.26 0.66
C GLN A 498 22.35 16.30 1.57
N ASN A 499 21.48 16.86 2.41
CA ASN A 499 20.53 16.12 3.25
C ASN A 499 21.17 15.02 4.11
N PHE A 500 22.35 15.28 4.69
CA PHE A 500 22.93 14.36 5.67
C PHE A 500 22.01 14.29 6.90
N GLN A 501 21.48 13.11 7.17
CA GLN A 501 20.62 12.86 8.32
C GLN A 501 21.07 11.59 9.02
N VAL A 502 21.08 11.63 10.35
CA VAL A 502 21.38 10.48 11.20
C VAL A 502 20.15 10.20 12.05
N GLN A 503 19.68 8.95 12.00
CA GLN A 503 18.58 8.44 12.81
C GLN A 503 19.13 7.39 13.77
N MET A 504 18.80 7.56 15.05
CA MET A 504 19.21 6.67 16.13
C MET A 504 17.98 5.92 16.64
N GLU A 505 18.01 4.61 16.59
CA GLU A 505 16.95 3.74 17.07
C GLU A 505 17.49 2.85 18.19
N ARG A 506 16.87 2.91 19.37
CA ARG A 506 17.22 2.05 20.51
C ARG A 506 16.32 0.84 20.51
N VAL A 507 16.88 -0.35 20.31
CA VAL A 507 16.13 -1.62 20.29
C VAL A 507 16.50 -2.44 21.51
N ALA A 508 15.51 -2.88 22.28
CA ALA A 508 15.70 -3.81 23.38
C ALA A 508 16.07 -5.22 22.87
N GLN A 509 17.09 -5.85 23.46
CA GLN A 509 17.42 -7.25 23.24
C GLN A 509 16.78 -8.12 24.33
N GLY A 510 15.64 -8.73 23.99
CA GLY A 510 14.79 -9.44 24.95
C GLY A 510 13.99 -8.45 25.80
N GLY A 511 12.79 -8.84 26.23
CA GLY A 511 11.91 -7.95 27.01
C GLY A 511 11.42 -6.70 26.25
N SER A 512 10.46 -5.99 26.81
CA SER A 512 9.89 -4.74 26.27
C SER A 512 9.96 -3.57 27.26
N GLY A 513 10.48 -3.80 28.46
CA GLY A 513 10.58 -2.81 29.53
C GLY A 513 11.77 -1.86 29.38
N MET A 514 11.77 -0.81 30.21
CA MET A 514 12.95 0.05 30.39
C MET A 514 13.75 -0.49 31.58
N SER A 515 15.03 -0.77 31.39
CA SER A 515 15.95 -1.12 32.48
C SER A 515 17.08 -0.11 32.55
N GLU A 516 17.32 0.46 33.74
CA GLU A 516 18.44 1.37 33.99
C GLU A 516 19.80 0.65 33.91
N ASN A 517 19.82 -0.67 34.11
CA ASN A 517 21.04 -1.49 34.19
C ASN A 517 21.40 -2.18 32.87
N ALA A 518 20.59 -2.03 31.82
CA ALA A 518 20.83 -2.70 30.54
C ALA A 518 22.06 -2.11 29.83
N ARG A 519 23.02 -2.99 29.49
CA ARG A 519 24.23 -2.58 28.77
C ARG A 519 23.86 -2.04 27.39
N THR A 520 24.43 -0.90 27.03
CA THR A 520 24.19 -0.27 25.73
C THR A 520 25.28 -0.72 24.75
N LYS A 521 24.89 -1.42 23.68
CA LYS A 521 25.79 -1.86 22.60
C LYS A 521 25.42 -1.12 21.31
N ARG A 522 26.42 -0.59 20.59
CA ARG A 522 26.19 -0.03 19.25
C ARG A 522 26.20 -1.16 18.22
N ASP A 523 25.24 -1.13 17.32
CA ASP A 523 25.22 -2.00 16.14
C ASP A 523 26.05 -1.39 15.01
N LYS A 524 26.19 -2.13 13.90
CA LYS A 524 26.73 -1.58 12.66
C LYS A 524 25.85 -0.42 12.16
N VAL A 525 26.50 0.62 11.66
CA VAL A 525 25.85 1.81 11.10
C VAL A 525 25.46 1.52 9.65
N GLU A 526 24.18 1.70 9.31
CA GLU A 526 23.70 1.60 7.93
C GLU A 526 23.79 2.98 7.27
N LEU A 527 24.69 3.13 6.30
CA LEU A 527 24.88 4.35 5.53
C LEU A 527 24.28 4.17 4.13
N ASN A 528 23.24 4.94 3.84
CA ASN A 528 22.58 5.01 2.54
C ASN A 528 23.00 6.28 1.81
N MET A 529 23.50 6.13 0.60
CA MET A 529 23.94 7.27 -0.20
C MET A 529 23.41 7.21 -1.63
N THR A 530 23.02 8.38 -2.13
CA THR A 530 22.70 8.58 -3.55
C THR A 530 23.72 9.53 -4.15
N ILE A 531 24.34 9.14 -5.26
CA ILE A 531 25.36 9.91 -5.95
C ILE A 531 24.79 10.38 -7.29
N SER A 532 24.86 11.67 -7.56
CA SER A 532 24.34 12.28 -8.78
C SER A 532 25.34 13.27 -9.36
N ARG A 533 25.18 13.63 -10.64
CA ARG A 533 26.00 14.68 -11.23
C ARG A 533 25.65 16.04 -10.64
N GLU A 534 26.66 16.88 -10.44
CA GLU A 534 26.48 18.29 -10.00
C GLU A 534 25.52 19.10 -10.88
N GLU A 535 25.39 18.75 -12.16
CA GLU A 535 24.48 19.40 -13.09
C GLU A 535 22.99 19.15 -12.77
N GLN A 536 22.70 18.00 -12.15
CA GLN A 536 21.35 17.57 -11.77
C GLN A 536 20.92 18.19 -10.43
N GLU A 537 21.84 18.84 -9.73
CA GLU A 537 21.54 19.54 -8.49
C GLU A 537 20.63 20.74 -8.77
N GLN A 538 19.54 20.85 -8.02
CA GLN A 538 18.60 21.97 -8.13
C GLN A 538 19.21 23.24 -7.51
N ALA A 539 19.05 24.37 -8.20
CA ALA A 539 19.50 25.65 -7.70
C ALA A 539 18.73 26.04 -6.44
N PHE A 540 19.45 26.52 -5.43
CA PHE A 540 18.86 27.11 -4.23
C PHE A 540 18.29 28.50 -4.52
N GLN A 541 18.94 29.24 -5.42
CA GLN A 541 18.51 30.57 -5.84
C GLN A 541 18.66 30.70 -7.36
N GLU A 542 17.63 31.22 -8.02
CA GLU A 542 17.66 31.57 -9.43
C GLU A 542 17.61 33.10 -9.57
N THR A 543 18.56 33.68 -10.28
CA THR A 543 18.62 35.12 -10.55
C THR A 543 18.57 35.36 -12.04
N SER A 544 17.67 36.21 -12.51
CA SER A 544 17.69 36.71 -13.89
C SER A 544 17.92 38.21 -13.87
N LEU A 545 18.83 38.70 -14.71
CA LEU A 545 19.14 40.12 -14.79
C LEU A 545 19.57 40.50 -16.21
N ARG A 546 19.45 41.79 -16.53
CA ARG A 546 19.92 42.36 -17.79
C ARG A 546 21.02 43.37 -17.54
N ILE A 547 22.04 43.40 -18.37
CA ILE A 547 23.13 44.37 -18.31
C ILE A 547 23.13 45.16 -19.61
N ARG A 548 22.85 46.45 -19.52
CA ARG A 548 22.95 47.37 -20.66
C ARG A 548 24.38 47.87 -20.80
N THR A 549 24.98 47.72 -21.98
CA THR A 549 26.35 48.14 -22.27
C THR A 549 26.51 48.68 -23.68
N SER A 550 27.62 49.37 -23.97
CA SER A 550 27.95 49.87 -25.32
C SER A 550 28.69 48.84 -26.16
N ALA A 551 29.34 47.83 -25.56
CA ALA A 551 30.12 46.80 -26.26
C ALA A 551 29.81 45.41 -25.69
N VAL A 552 28.98 44.63 -26.38
CA VAL A 552 28.42 43.37 -25.85
C VAL A 552 29.44 42.24 -25.87
N ASP A 553 30.21 42.07 -26.95
CA ASP A 553 31.20 40.98 -27.04
C ASP A 553 32.32 41.11 -25.98
N GLY A 554 32.89 42.32 -25.81
CA GLY A 554 33.93 42.58 -24.83
C GLY A 554 33.45 42.37 -23.40
N LYS A 555 32.28 42.92 -23.05
CA LYS A 555 31.72 42.77 -21.70
C LYS A 555 31.20 41.36 -21.40
N ALA A 556 30.74 40.62 -22.41
CA ALA A 556 30.42 39.21 -22.24
C ALA A 556 31.67 38.36 -21.93
N LYS A 557 32.83 38.66 -22.53
CA LYS A 557 34.11 38.00 -22.18
C LYS A 557 34.58 38.36 -20.78
N GLU A 558 34.50 39.62 -20.39
CA GLU A 558 34.80 40.06 -19.01
C GLU A 558 33.89 39.38 -17.97
N LEU A 559 32.60 39.22 -18.28
CA LEU A 559 31.65 38.50 -17.43
C LEU A 559 32.06 37.04 -17.17
N ARG A 560 32.58 36.35 -18.20
CA ARG A 560 33.09 34.98 -18.05
C ARG A 560 34.24 34.92 -17.05
N ASN A 561 35.21 35.81 -17.21
CA ASN A 561 36.37 35.88 -16.31
C ASN A 561 35.98 36.23 -14.87
N LEU A 562 35.01 37.13 -14.69
CA LEU A 562 34.49 37.47 -13.36
C LEU A 562 33.76 36.29 -12.70
N ALA A 563 32.98 35.53 -13.47
CA ALA A 563 32.32 34.33 -12.99
C ALA A 563 33.35 33.28 -12.54
N GLU A 564 34.36 32.99 -13.37
CA GLU A 564 35.43 32.03 -13.04
C GLU A 564 36.22 32.45 -11.80
N LYS A 565 36.55 33.74 -11.66
CA LYS A 565 37.23 34.29 -10.48
C LYS A 565 36.44 34.07 -9.18
N GLN A 566 35.10 34.06 -9.27
CA GLN A 566 34.20 33.82 -8.14
C GLN A 566 33.81 32.34 -7.98
N SER A 567 34.59 31.42 -8.55
CA SER A 567 34.31 29.98 -8.56
C SER A 567 32.97 29.62 -9.22
N GLY A 568 32.48 30.47 -10.11
CA GLY A 568 31.31 30.23 -10.95
C GLY A 568 31.67 29.43 -12.19
N ARG A 569 30.76 28.55 -12.62
CA ARG A 569 30.88 27.77 -13.86
C ARG A 569 29.84 28.26 -14.87
N ILE A 570 30.25 28.46 -16.11
CA ILE A 570 29.35 28.86 -17.19
C ILE A 570 28.65 27.63 -17.72
N ARG A 571 27.31 27.65 -17.73
CA ARG A 571 26.46 26.58 -18.27
C ARG A 571 26.26 26.72 -19.77
N SER A 572 25.94 27.94 -20.20
CA SER A 572 25.82 28.26 -21.62
C SER A 572 26.13 29.73 -21.86
N SER A 573 26.63 30.02 -23.06
CA SER A 573 26.83 31.38 -23.50
C SER A 573 26.53 31.48 -24.98
N THR A 574 25.54 32.30 -25.33
CA THR A 574 25.15 32.55 -26.72
C THR A 574 25.33 34.02 -27.04
N PHE A 575 25.76 34.31 -28.26
CA PHE A 575 25.89 35.64 -28.81
C PHE A 575 25.07 35.73 -30.09
N SER A 576 24.31 36.80 -30.25
CA SER A 576 23.51 37.05 -31.44
C SER A 576 23.47 38.55 -31.73
N ARG A 577 23.28 38.86 -33.02
CA ARG A 577 23.15 40.22 -33.52
C ARG A 577 21.87 40.29 -34.36
N ASP A 578 20.97 41.20 -34.00
CA ASP A 578 19.73 41.46 -34.75
C ASP A 578 20.04 42.12 -36.11
N PRO A 579 19.15 41.98 -37.12
CA PRO A 579 19.22 42.72 -38.38
C PRO A 579 19.26 44.25 -38.19
N ASP A 580 18.67 44.74 -37.10
CA ASP A 580 18.67 46.16 -36.70
C ASP A 580 20.02 46.62 -36.09
N GLY A 581 21.05 45.76 -36.07
CA GLY A 581 22.37 46.06 -35.51
C GLY A 581 22.47 46.00 -33.99
N ARG A 582 21.42 45.54 -33.30
CA ARG A 582 21.45 45.30 -31.84
C ARG A 582 22.22 44.03 -31.52
N GLU A 583 23.10 44.09 -30.54
CA GLU A 583 23.85 42.94 -30.07
C GLU A 583 23.28 42.48 -28.74
N PHE A 584 23.17 41.16 -28.54
CA PHE A 584 22.85 40.59 -27.25
C PHE A 584 23.61 39.29 -27.01
N ALA A 585 24.00 39.09 -25.74
CA ALA A 585 24.60 37.87 -25.26
C ALA A 585 23.81 37.33 -24.07
N ASN A 586 23.42 36.06 -24.12
CA ASN A 586 22.82 35.36 -22.99
C ASN A 586 23.89 34.50 -22.34
N VAL A 587 24.15 34.73 -21.06
CA VAL A 587 25.12 33.96 -20.27
C VAL A 587 24.37 33.33 -19.11
N SER A 588 24.34 32.00 -19.07
CA SER A 588 23.87 31.24 -17.91
C SER A 588 25.06 30.69 -17.15
N LEU A 589 25.08 30.90 -15.83
CA LEU A 589 26.18 30.49 -14.97
C LEU A 589 25.65 30.01 -13.61
N ARG A 590 26.43 29.14 -12.96
CA ARG A 590 26.15 28.59 -11.63
C ARG A 590 27.27 28.97 -10.68
N VAL A 591 26.96 29.54 -9.53
CA VAL A 591 27.92 30.06 -8.54
C VAL A 591 27.55 29.60 -7.13
N PRO A 592 28.51 29.27 -6.25
CA PRO A 592 28.23 29.00 -4.85
C PRO A 592 27.65 30.24 -4.13
N MET A 593 26.65 30.06 -3.26
CA MET A 593 26.01 31.15 -2.51
C MET A 593 27.00 32.02 -1.73
N LYS A 594 28.06 31.44 -1.16
CA LYS A 594 29.14 32.21 -0.49
C LYS A 594 29.79 33.28 -1.37
N ASN A 595 29.88 33.06 -2.69
CA ASN A 595 30.51 33.96 -3.66
C ASN A 595 29.49 34.77 -4.47
N TYR A 596 28.19 34.50 -4.30
CA TYR A 596 27.12 35.16 -5.04
C TYR A 596 27.12 36.68 -4.84
N ASN A 597 27.26 37.14 -3.58
CA ASN A 597 27.25 38.57 -3.26
C ASN A 597 28.45 39.30 -3.89
N ALA A 598 29.64 38.67 -3.87
CA ALA A 598 30.85 39.22 -4.48
C ALA A 598 30.71 39.31 -6.01
N LEU A 599 30.09 38.31 -6.64
CA LEU A 599 29.79 38.34 -8.07
C LEU A 599 28.81 39.46 -8.40
N MET A 600 27.69 39.57 -7.67
CA MET A 600 26.67 40.62 -7.89
C MET A 600 27.25 42.04 -7.81
N GLN A 601 28.17 42.29 -6.87
CA GLN A 601 28.87 43.57 -6.77
C GLN A 601 29.76 43.86 -7.99
N SER A 602 30.42 42.83 -8.52
CA SER A 602 31.30 42.97 -9.70
C SER A 602 30.53 43.19 -11.02
N LEU A 603 29.25 42.79 -11.09
CA LEU A 603 28.42 42.95 -12.31
C LEU A 603 28.14 44.42 -12.65
N GLY A 604 28.12 45.31 -11.66
CA GLY A 604 27.92 46.75 -11.88
C GLY A 604 29.04 47.40 -12.71
N ALA A 605 30.24 46.80 -12.74
CA ALA A 605 31.36 47.30 -13.55
C ALA A 605 31.20 47.01 -15.05
N LEU A 606 30.31 46.07 -15.42
CA LEU A 606 30.11 45.64 -16.82
C LEU A 606 29.09 46.52 -17.56
N GLY A 607 28.25 47.26 -16.85
CA GLY A 607 27.21 48.11 -17.41
C GLY A 607 26.07 48.39 -16.43
N LYS A 608 24.99 49.00 -16.93
CA LYS A 608 23.81 49.30 -16.11
C LYS A 608 22.98 48.05 -15.92
N VAL A 609 22.90 47.55 -14.69
CA VAL A 609 22.09 46.37 -14.33
C VAL A 609 20.61 46.77 -14.23
N GLU A 610 19.74 46.01 -14.89
CA GLU A 610 18.31 46.25 -15.01
C GLU A 610 17.52 44.93 -14.89
N ASN A 611 16.24 45.03 -14.51
CA ASN A 611 15.32 43.89 -14.41
C ASN A 611 15.87 42.70 -13.61
N VAL A 612 16.46 42.97 -12.44
CA VAL A 612 16.92 41.92 -11.53
C VAL A 612 15.70 41.25 -10.90
N SER A 613 15.54 39.95 -11.16
CA SER A 613 14.55 39.09 -10.52
C SER A 613 15.28 37.96 -9.82
N VAL A 614 14.99 37.78 -8.53
CA VAL A 614 15.57 36.74 -7.69
C VAL A 614 14.45 35.85 -7.18
N GLN A 615 14.56 34.55 -7.42
CA GLN A 615 13.69 33.52 -6.87
C GLN A 615 14.53 32.65 -5.94
N ARG A 616 14.14 32.54 -4.67
CA ARG A 616 14.82 31.72 -3.66
C ARG A 616 13.90 30.59 -3.24
N GLN A 617 14.43 29.38 -3.12
CA GLN A 617 13.70 28.25 -2.56
C GLN A 617 13.89 28.24 -1.04
N ASP A 618 12.83 28.51 -0.29
CA ASP A 618 12.84 28.33 1.16
C ASP A 618 12.75 26.83 1.48
N ARG A 619 13.88 26.24 1.89
CA ARG A 619 13.95 24.85 2.35
C ARG A 619 13.95 24.84 3.88
N THR A 620 12.80 24.56 4.48
CA THR A 620 12.68 24.33 5.92
C THR A 620 13.01 22.88 6.25
N GLY A 621 14.09 22.67 7.00
CA GLY A 621 14.48 21.38 7.57
C GLY A 621 15.77 20.78 6.99
N ALA A 622 16.54 20.15 7.87
CA ALA A 622 17.88 19.58 7.70
C ALA A 622 19.05 20.57 7.81
N GLN A 623 20.17 20.05 8.28
CA GLN A 623 21.47 20.71 8.39
C GLN A 623 21.99 20.99 6.97
N PHE A 624 21.44 22.02 6.34
CA PHE A 624 21.72 22.43 4.97
C PHE A 624 22.89 23.41 4.96
N ASP A 625 23.93 23.10 4.18
CA ASP A 625 25.05 24.00 3.97
C ASP A 625 24.67 25.09 2.94
N GLU A 626 23.99 26.13 3.44
CA GLU A 626 23.52 27.25 2.62
C GLU A 626 24.67 28.00 1.93
N ALA A 627 25.83 28.12 2.58
CA ALA A 627 27.01 28.78 2.01
C ALA A 627 27.56 28.01 0.80
N ASN A 628 27.57 26.68 0.93
CA ASN A 628 27.69 25.66 -0.10
C ASN A 628 26.80 25.91 -1.33
N ALA A 629 25.51 26.13 -1.14
CA ALA A 629 24.43 25.90 -2.11
C ALA A 629 24.59 26.56 -3.50
N PRO A 630 24.02 26.00 -4.59
CA PRO A 630 24.22 26.52 -5.95
C PRO A 630 23.20 27.63 -6.25
N ALA A 631 23.68 28.76 -6.77
CA ALA A 631 22.86 29.83 -7.31
C ALA A 631 23.01 29.86 -8.84
N ASP A 632 21.89 29.70 -9.56
CA ASP A 632 21.85 29.83 -11.00
C ASP A 632 21.55 31.28 -11.39
N MET A 633 22.31 31.80 -12.33
CA MET A 633 22.16 33.16 -12.82
C MET A 633 22.02 33.17 -14.34
N SER A 634 20.99 33.85 -14.84
CA SER A 634 20.74 34.11 -16.26
C SER A 634 20.94 35.60 -16.53
N ILE A 635 21.99 35.93 -17.26
CA ILE A 635 22.44 37.30 -17.50
C ILE A 635 22.30 37.59 -18.99
N GLN A 636 21.46 38.57 -19.33
CA GLN A 636 21.33 39.07 -20.70
C GLN A 636 22.07 40.40 -20.85
N VAL A 637 23.20 40.39 -21.57
CA VAL A 637 23.98 41.59 -21.89
C VAL A 637 23.48 42.13 -23.24
N TYR A 638 23.12 43.41 -23.34
CA TYR A 638 22.56 43.96 -24.58
C TYR A 638 23.02 45.40 -24.88
N SER A 639 23.09 45.75 -26.17
CA SER A 639 23.43 47.10 -26.63
C SER A 639 22.23 48.03 -26.74
N GLN A 640 22.45 49.34 -26.59
CA GLN A 640 21.42 50.33 -26.94
C GLN A 640 21.23 50.32 -28.46
N GLY A 641 20.02 49.98 -28.92
CA GLY A 641 19.69 50.07 -30.33
C GLY A 641 19.81 51.51 -30.82
N ASN A 642 20.33 51.70 -32.03
CA ASN A 642 20.36 53.00 -32.68
C ASN A 642 18.90 53.48 -32.84
N ILE A 643 18.53 54.66 -32.32
CA ILE A 643 17.16 55.22 -32.42
C ILE A 643 16.89 55.78 -33.84
N VAL A 644 17.49 55.18 -34.87
CA VAL A 644 17.18 55.52 -36.26
C VAL A 644 16.78 54.23 -36.95
N SER A 645 15.50 53.93 -36.87
CA SER A 645 14.83 53.01 -37.77
C SER A 645 15.11 53.45 -39.21
N SER A 646 15.88 52.68 -39.97
CA SER A 646 16.01 52.86 -41.42
C SER A 646 14.75 52.45 -42.20
N GLU A 647 13.62 52.24 -41.53
CA GLU A 647 12.33 51.87 -42.13
C GLU A 647 11.22 52.92 -41.95
N THR A 648 11.54 54.18 -41.68
CA THR A 648 10.58 55.28 -41.94
C THR A 648 10.66 55.70 -43.40
N GLY A 649 10.25 54.80 -44.29
CA GLY A 649 10.04 55.09 -45.71
C GLY A 649 8.57 54.90 -46.07
N LEU A 650 8.00 55.85 -46.84
CA LEU A 650 6.63 55.82 -47.38
C LEU A 650 6.22 54.49 -48.04
N ILE A 651 7.19 53.67 -48.47
CA ILE A 651 6.96 52.37 -49.09
C ILE A 651 6.51 51.30 -48.07
N ALA A 652 6.92 51.38 -46.80
CA ALA A 652 6.51 50.43 -45.76
C ALA A 652 5.04 50.61 -45.34
N THR A 653 4.58 51.87 -45.24
CA THR A 653 3.17 52.20 -44.99
C THR A 653 2.28 51.86 -46.19
N LEU A 654 2.76 52.02 -47.43
CA LEU A 654 2.03 51.63 -48.63
C LEU A 654 1.84 50.10 -48.71
N ARG A 655 2.86 49.31 -48.35
CA ARG A 655 2.77 47.84 -48.37
C ARG A 655 1.83 47.30 -47.29
N ASN A 656 1.83 47.92 -46.10
CA ASN A 656 0.95 47.49 -45.01
C ASN A 656 -0.53 47.87 -45.24
N THR A 657 -0.83 49.00 -45.90
CA THR A 657 -2.22 49.35 -46.26
C THR A 657 -2.74 48.52 -47.43
N LEU A 658 -1.92 48.22 -48.43
CA LEU A 658 -2.28 47.31 -49.53
C LEU A 658 -2.48 45.86 -49.03
N GLY A 659 -1.66 45.40 -48.09
CA GLY A 659 -1.80 44.08 -47.47
C GLY A 659 -3.08 43.93 -46.64
N GLN A 660 -3.45 44.96 -45.87
CA GLN A 660 -4.70 44.96 -45.08
C GLN A 660 -5.95 45.11 -45.97
N GLY A 661 -5.88 45.88 -47.06
CA GLY A 661 -6.97 45.98 -48.04
C GLY A 661 -7.24 44.66 -48.79
N ALA A 662 -6.18 43.96 -49.19
CA ALA A 662 -6.30 42.65 -49.86
C ALA A 662 -6.85 41.57 -48.92
N ALA A 663 -6.43 41.54 -47.66
CA ALA A 663 -6.95 40.61 -46.66
C ALA A 663 -8.45 40.84 -46.38
N ALA A 664 -8.89 42.10 -46.27
CA ALA A 664 -10.31 42.43 -46.07
C ALA A 664 -11.19 42.04 -47.28
N LEU A 665 -10.70 42.24 -48.51
CA LEU A 665 -11.41 41.83 -49.73
C LEU A 665 -11.51 40.31 -49.88
N THR A 666 -10.45 39.57 -49.53
CA THR A 666 -10.54 38.09 -49.53
C THR A 666 -11.50 37.58 -48.47
N TRP A 667 -11.62 38.25 -47.32
CA TRP A 667 -12.57 37.89 -46.28
C TRP A 667 -14.02 38.16 -46.70
N SER A 668 -14.31 39.30 -47.33
CA SER A 668 -15.66 39.62 -47.82
C SER A 668 -16.10 38.67 -48.94
N LEU A 669 -15.21 38.34 -49.89
CA LEU A 669 -15.52 37.38 -50.96
C LEU A 669 -15.81 35.98 -50.41
N ARG A 670 -15.09 35.57 -49.36
CA ARG A 670 -15.30 34.29 -48.68
C ARG A 670 -16.66 34.23 -47.97
N MET A 671 -17.06 35.32 -47.32
CA MET A 671 -18.38 35.41 -46.66
C MET A 671 -19.54 35.42 -47.66
N ILE A 672 -19.38 36.08 -48.82
CA ILE A 672 -20.36 36.05 -49.90
C ILE A 672 -20.51 34.64 -50.49
N GLY A 673 -19.40 33.93 -50.70
CA GLY A 673 -19.42 32.54 -51.16
C GLY A 673 -20.15 31.60 -50.20
N VAL A 674 -19.96 31.76 -48.89
CA VAL A 674 -20.68 30.98 -47.88
C VAL A 674 -22.17 31.33 -47.86
N ALA A 675 -22.54 32.60 -47.99
CA ALA A 675 -23.94 33.02 -48.05
C ALA A 675 -24.67 32.43 -49.28
N LEU A 676 -24.02 32.42 -50.45
CA LEU A 676 -24.58 31.81 -51.67
C LEU A 676 -24.72 30.29 -51.54
N ALA A 677 -23.72 29.61 -50.96
CA ALA A 677 -23.80 28.16 -50.74
C ALA A 677 -24.91 27.77 -49.76
N PHE A 678 -25.24 28.63 -48.79
CA PHE A 678 -26.30 28.37 -47.83
C PHE A 678 -27.70 28.72 -48.37
N LEU A 679 -27.83 29.77 -49.18
CA LEU A 679 -29.13 30.22 -49.71
C LEU A 679 -29.57 29.47 -50.98
N ALA A 680 -28.63 29.00 -51.82
CA ALA A 680 -28.97 28.32 -53.07
C ALA A 680 -29.85 27.06 -52.88
N PRO A 681 -29.61 26.17 -51.90
CA PRO A 681 -30.47 25.01 -51.67
C PRO A 681 -31.91 25.39 -51.28
N TRP A 682 -32.07 26.45 -50.49
CA TRP A 682 -33.40 26.95 -50.07
C TRP A 682 -34.15 27.60 -51.23
N ALA A 683 -33.45 28.37 -52.08
CA ALA A 683 -34.04 28.95 -53.28
C ALA A 683 -34.53 27.86 -54.26
N ILE A 684 -33.74 26.80 -54.44
CA ILE A 684 -34.12 25.64 -55.27
C ILE A 684 -35.31 24.89 -54.66
N ALA A 685 -35.31 24.68 -53.33
CA ALA A 685 -36.43 24.03 -52.64
C ALA A 685 -37.73 24.84 -52.76
N LEU A 686 -37.68 26.17 -52.61
CA LEU A 686 -38.84 27.04 -52.79
C LEU A 686 -39.34 27.03 -54.24
N ALA A 687 -38.44 27.05 -55.23
CA ALA A 687 -38.82 26.93 -56.63
C ALA A 687 -39.49 25.58 -56.93
N ALA A 688 -39.00 24.48 -56.35
CA ALA A 688 -39.60 23.16 -56.46
C ALA A 688 -40.98 23.10 -55.79
N ILE A 689 -41.14 23.70 -54.60
CA ILE A 689 -42.44 23.78 -53.91
C ILE A 689 -43.44 24.59 -54.74
N ILE A 690 -43.05 25.75 -55.28
CA ILE A 690 -43.91 26.56 -56.13
C ILE A 690 -44.31 25.78 -57.39
N TRP A 691 -43.39 25.03 -58.00
CA TRP A 691 -43.67 24.20 -59.16
C TRP A 691 -44.66 23.07 -58.84
N VAL A 692 -44.50 22.38 -57.70
CA VAL A 692 -45.43 21.34 -57.23
C VAL A 692 -46.80 21.92 -56.90
N VAL A 693 -46.87 23.04 -56.18
CA VAL A 693 -48.14 23.72 -55.87
C VAL A 693 -48.85 24.14 -57.16
N ARG A 694 -48.12 24.71 -58.12
CA ARG A 694 -48.70 25.11 -59.41
C ARG A 694 -49.21 23.88 -60.18
N ARG A 695 -48.51 22.74 -60.11
CA ARG A 695 -48.91 21.48 -60.75
C ARG A 695 -50.11 20.80 -60.07
N VAL A 696 -50.23 20.90 -58.75
CA VAL A 696 -51.38 20.38 -57.98
C VAL A 696 -52.63 21.26 -58.17
N VAL A 697 -52.47 22.58 -58.24
CA VAL A 697 -53.57 23.51 -58.54
C VAL A 697 -54.09 23.36 -59.98
N HIS A 698 -53.24 22.96 -60.94
CA HIS A 698 -53.67 22.68 -62.32
C HIS A 698 -54.18 21.24 -62.54
N ALA A 699 -54.06 20.33 -61.56
CA ALA A 699 -54.56 18.95 -61.64
C ALA A 699 -55.80 18.69 -60.76
N GLY A 700 -56.28 19.68 -60.00
CA GLY A 700 -57.48 19.61 -59.15
C GLY A 700 -58.75 20.24 -59.74
N ALA A 701 -58.70 20.79 -60.96
CA ALA A 701 -59.86 21.34 -61.66
C ALA A 701 -60.18 20.45 -62.88
N GLY A 702 -60.95 19.38 -62.67
CA GLY A 702 -61.38 18.49 -63.76
C GLY A 702 -61.87 17.11 -63.35
N ARG A 703 -62.69 17.00 -62.29
CA ARG A 703 -63.60 15.87 -62.07
C ARG A 703 -64.70 16.29 -61.07
N GLY A 704 -65.82 16.70 -61.65
CA GLY A 704 -67.02 17.23 -61.02
C GLY A 704 -67.89 17.74 -62.16
N ASP A 705 -68.65 16.78 -62.71
CA ASP A 705 -69.57 16.80 -63.87
C ASP A 705 -69.00 16.78 -65.30
#